data_AF-A0A8W7PPY8-F1
#
_entry.id   AF-A0A8W7PPY8-F1
#
_cell.length_a   1.000
_cell.length_b   1.000
_cell.length_c   1.000
_cell.angle_alpha   90.00
_cell.angle_beta   90.00
_cell.angle_gamma   90.00
#
_symmetry.space_group_name_H-M   'P 1'
#
loop_
_entity.id
_entity.type
_entity.pdbx_description
1 polymer ?
#
loop_
_entity_poly.entity_id
_entity_poly.type
_entity_poly.pdbx_seq_one_letter_code
_entity_poly.pdbx_strand_id
1 'polypeptide(L)'
;MMLLLRKDDEYRCKLLVVGGGAGGCSVAAKASNKLGAGKVIVLEPADNHYYQPMFTLIGGGIKKLEDSFRPMKSVLPALATWIKDSAAKFEPESNTVHTSGGDTIEYEYLLVAVGLQLNYDKIPGLLEALSIPNGKVCSNYSPKYVDRTYQALKNFRTGNAVFTFPNSPVKCPGAPQKVLYIAEHYLRKSRKRKNAQLHYNTSLPVLFGVKHYADALWEIVKKRDINVNLRTNLVEVKPGTDEAVFENLDKPDERFTVKYELLHVTPPMGAPDVLKACKSLVTEVGFVDVNKDTLQHQKFSNVFAIGDCSSSPNSKTAASVAAQSQVVYKNLMAVMEGRTPNRVFDGYASCPLVTGYNTCMLAEFDYSLTPLETFPLDQRKERFTMYLMKKDFMPPLYWHLLLNGLWNGPGLMRKLMHFRLHSLASRCTRNMGLLGLVLMILDPFKIVRNYVFKPVATLGLAAAEEYRARKEKSVTTTKNVFLKLLVVVLVGFSVVWASIFLYLYFYYSYMPSVLHVKDVHLNIRECQDNAYDCKPYPTANVALTNHQRFLMVGQPYKIILNLEMPESEHNGKIGMFTVCGTVKDYGHVEVARSCRMSMLHYKSDLLKTILTFVFAPLLVFGYREEKQLVTVELFSNFLDDSTHPATNIDITIHCRDIQLYSAQLQVVANFTGLRYLMFNWPVLSALIGITTNLFFILIVCVLSWYHWDDTEWISDIRDRYQQIVKGVSKVNAAMEQTKAVNPLKDTDTPSKDWLLDEE
;
A
#
# COMPACT_ATOMS: atom_id res chain seq x y z
N MET A 1 -33.65 16.57 -41.56
CA MET A 1 -33.03 16.29 -40.24
C MET A 1 -33.83 17.05 -39.20
N MET A 2 -34.68 16.36 -38.44
CA MET A 2 -35.68 17.00 -37.57
C MET A 2 -35.00 17.38 -36.25
N LEU A 3 -34.74 18.67 -36.05
CA LEU A 3 -34.34 19.22 -34.75
C LEU A 3 -35.53 19.08 -33.80
N LEU A 4 -35.53 18.00 -32.99
CA LEU A 4 -36.38 17.91 -31.83
C LEU A 4 -35.96 19.02 -30.86
N LEU A 5 -36.77 20.08 -30.79
CA LEU A 5 -36.70 21.07 -29.73
C LEU A 5 -36.90 20.32 -28.41
N ARG A 6 -35.79 20.11 -27.68
CA ARG A 6 -35.86 19.65 -26.29
C ARG A 6 -36.65 20.71 -25.52
N LYS A 7 -37.74 20.29 -24.89
CA LYS A 7 -38.51 21.16 -24.01
C LYS A 7 -37.68 21.38 -22.75
N ASP A 8 -37.52 22.64 -22.33
CA ASP A 8 -36.88 22.96 -21.05
C ASP A 8 -37.75 22.41 -19.92
N ASP A 9 -37.19 21.54 -19.07
CA ASP A 9 -37.90 20.95 -17.95
C ASP A 9 -37.68 21.78 -16.67
N GLU A 10 -38.76 22.04 -15.92
CA GLU A 10 -38.70 22.64 -14.59
C GLU A 10 -38.65 21.54 -13.51
N TYR A 11 -37.55 21.51 -12.76
CA TYR A 11 -37.35 20.59 -11.64
C TYR A 11 -37.53 21.32 -10.31
N ARG A 12 -38.10 20.66 -9.31
CA ARG A 12 -38.23 21.20 -7.95
C ARG A 12 -37.81 20.18 -6.90
N CYS A 13 -37.02 20.60 -5.92
CA CYS A 13 -36.54 19.70 -4.86
C CYS A 13 -36.41 20.38 -3.49
N LYS A 14 -36.34 19.56 -2.43
CA LYS A 14 -36.07 20.07 -1.07
C LYS A 14 -34.59 20.35 -0.86
N LEU A 15 -33.70 19.56 -1.46
CA LEU A 15 -32.26 19.80 -1.43
C LEU A 15 -31.66 19.60 -2.82
N LEU A 16 -31.10 20.68 -3.38
CA LEU A 16 -30.24 20.61 -4.55
C LEU A 16 -28.78 20.47 -4.10
N VAL A 17 -28.08 19.46 -4.63
CA VAL A 17 -26.64 19.26 -4.45
C VAL A 17 -25.96 19.48 -5.80
N VAL A 18 -25.17 20.54 -5.93
CA VAL A 18 -24.44 20.83 -7.18
C VAL A 18 -22.99 20.32 -7.07
N GLY A 19 -22.66 19.31 -7.87
CA GLY A 19 -21.40 18.57 -7.85
C GLY A 19 -21.52 17.22 -7.13
N GLY A 20 -21.35 16.13 -7.88
CA GLY A 20 -21.31 14.73 -7.42
C GLY A 20 -19.92 14.28 -6.96
N GLY A 21 -19.08 15.21 -6.51
CA GLY A 21 -17.77 14.91 -5.91
C GLY A 21 -17.87 14.29 -4.52
N ALA A 22 -16.72 14.13 -3.84
CA ALA A 22 -16.63 13.54 -2.50
C ALA A 22 -17.58 14.18 -1.48
N GLY A 23 -17.69 15.52 -1.50
CA GLY A 23 -18.56 16.27 -0.60
C GLY A 23 -20.04 16.06 -0.93
N GLY A 24 -20.41 16.26 -2.20
CA GLY A 24 -21.78 16.12 -2.68
C GLY A 24 -22.34 14.72 -2.42
N CYS A 25 -21.64 13.66 -2.83
CA CYS A 25 -22.04 12.28 -2.54
C CYS A 25 -22.24 12.06 -1.03
N SER A 26 -21.25 12.44 -0.21
CA SER A 26 -21.28 12.17 1.23
C SER A 26 -22.45 12.83 1.97
N VAL A 27 -22.88 14.03 1.55
CA VAL A 27 -24.02 14.73 2.16
C VAL A 27 -25.34 14.32 1.50
N ALA A 28 -25.37 14.12 0.17
CA ALA A 28 -26.53 13.59 -0.53
C ALA A 28 -26.94 12.22 0.02
N ALA A 29 -25.99 11.35 0.36
CA ALA A 29 -26.26 10.05 1.00
C ALA A 29 -26.92 10.21 2.37
N LYS A 30 -26.37 11.08 3.23
CA LYS A 30 -26.94 11.36 4.57
C LYS A 30 -28.34 11.99 4.45
N ALA A 31 -28.52 12.94 3.52
CA ALA A 31 -29.77 13.69 3.35
C ALA A 31 -30.87 12.85 2.70
N SER A 32 -30.59 12.12 1.62
CA SER A 32 -31.60 11.30 0.92
C SER A 32 -32.12 10.16 1.81
N ASN A 33 -31.25 9.52 2.61
CA ASN A 33 -31.65 8.55 3.63
C ASN A 33 -32.56 9.13 4.74
N LYS A 34 -32.53 10.47 4.96
CA LYS A 34 -33.35 11.15 5.99
C LYS A 34 -34.61 11.81 5.41
N LEU A 35 -34.57 12.29 4.18
CA LEU A 35 -35.65 13.02 3.50
C LEU A 35 -36.53 12.13 2.61
N GLY A 36 -36.03 10.95 2.21
CA GLY A 36 -36.74 10.03 1.31
C GLY A 36 -36.46 10.27 -0.17
N ALA A 37 -37.00 9.37 -1.01
CA ALA A 37 -36.79 9.38 -2.46
C ALA A 37 -37.28 10.67 -3.13
N GLY A 38 -36.55 11.14 -4.15
CA GLY A 38 -36.94 12.28 -4.98
C GLY A 38 -36.90 13.66 -4.29
N LYS A 39 -36.57 13.74 -2.99
CA LYS A 39 -36.41 15.02 -2.27
C LYS A 39 -35.03 15.66 -2.45
N VAL A 40 -34.04 14.88 -2.87
CA VAL A 40 -32.67 15.34 -3.13
C VAL A 40 -32.36 15.19 -4.63
N ILE A 41 -31.94 16.28 -5.27
CA ILE A 41 -31.38 16.26 -6.63
C ILE A 41 -29.87 16.42 -6.53
N VAL A 42 -29.12 15.65 -7.31
CA VAL A 42 -27.68 15.85 -7.54
C VAL A 42 -27.46 16.25 -8.99
N LEU A 43 -26.94 17.46 -9.20
CA LEU A 43 -26.56 17.99 -10.51
C LEU A 43 -25.06 17.74 -10.73
N GLU A 44 -24.71 16.86 -11.68
CA GLU A 44 -23.33 16.46 -11.95
C GLU A 44 -23.15 15.96 -13.40
N PRO A 45 -22.32 16.62 -14.23
CA PRO A 45 -22.16 16.24 -15.64
C PRO A 45 -21.29 15.00 -15.88
N ALA A 46 -20.36 14.65 -14.97
CA ALA A 46 -19.33 13.65 -15.26
C ALA A 46 -19.84 12.21 -15.23
N ASP A 47 -19.42 11.40 -16.22
CA ASP A 47 -19.69 9.96 -16.27
C ASP A 47 -18.96 9.14 -15.21
N ASN A 48 -17.81 9.63 -14.70
CA ASN A 48 -16.93 8.90 -13.80
C ASN A 48 -16.57 9.73 -12.57
N HIS A 49 -16.70 9.11 -11.40
CA HIS A 49 -16.26 9.66 -10.13
C HIS A 49 -14.86 9.17 -9.79
N TYR A 50 -13.95 10.06 -9.38
CA TYR A 50 -12.54 9.73 -9.13
C TYR A 50 -12.15 9.88 -7.65
N TYR A 51 -11.55 8.85 -7.06
CA TYR A 51 -10.76 8.96 -5.83
C TYR A 51 -9.38 9.58 -6.13
N GLN A 52 -9.39 10.89 -6.36
CA GLN A 52 -8.21 11.70 -6.74
C GLN A 52 -6.98 11.55 -5.82
N PRO A 53 -7.07 11.28 -4.50
CA PRO A 53 -5.89 10.98 -3.67
C PRO A 53 -5.10 9.72 -4.09
N MET A 54 -5.61 8.91 -5.03
CA MET A 54 -4.85 7.83 -5.67
C MET A 54 -3.91 8.33 -6.77
N PHE A 55 -4.15 9.50 -7.38
CA PHE A 55 -3.37 10.01 -8.51
C PHE A 55 -1.87 10.16 -8.16
N THR A 56 -1.52 10.54 -6.93
CA THR A 56 -0.13 10.53 -6.42
C THR A 56 0.54 9.16 -6.52
N LEU A 57 -0.20 8.06 -6.33
CA LEU A 57 0.31 6.69 -6.45
C LEU A 57 0.38 6.23 -7.91
N ILE A 58 -0.52 6.72 -8.75
CA ILE A 58 -0.56 6.41 -10.19
C ILE A 58 0.62 7.04 -10.92
N GLY A 59 0.89 8.33 -10.68
CA GLY A 59 2.12 8.96 -11.18
C GLY A 59 3.40 8.35 -10.61
N GLY A 60 3.30 7.62 -9.50
CA GLY A 60 4.38 6.81 -8.93
C GLY A 60 4.45 5.37 -9.45
N GLY A 61 3.58 4.93 -10.36
CA GLY A 61 3.53 3.53 -10.81
C GLY A 61 3.20 2.51 -9.72
N ILE A 62 2.55 2.93 -8.63
CA ILE A 62 2.17 2.09 -7.47
C ILE A 62 0.72 1.57 -7.61
N LYS A 63 -0.12 2.30 -8.34
CA LYS A 63 -1.52 2.00 -8.67
C LYS A 63 -1.76 2.36 -10.14
N LYS A 64 -2.88 1.94 -10.71
CA LYS A 64 -3.30 2.28 -12.07
C LYS A 64 -4.48 3.26 -12.07
N LEU A 65 -4.72 3.93 -13.21
CA LEU A 65 -5.84 4.87 -13.34
C LEU A 65 -7.20 4.17 -13.14
N GLU A 66 -7.34 2.96 -13.67
CA GLU A 66 -8.51 2.07 -13.49
C GLU A 66 -8.83 1.76 -12.02
N ASP A 67 -7.85 1.71 -11.11
CA ASP A 67 -8.10 1.53 -9.66
C ASP A 67 -8.82 2.74 -9.02
N SER A 68 -8.81 3.90 -9.68
CA SER A 68 -9.13 5.19 -9.07
C SER A 68 -10.52 5.74 -9.37
N PHE A 69 -11.32 5.10 -10.23
CA PHE A 69 -12.64 5.60 -10.58
C PHE A 69 -13.74 4.54 -10.54
N ARG A 70 -14.98 5.01 -10.48
CA ARG A 70 -16.21 4.23 -10.68
C ARG A 70 -17.19 5.05 -11.52
N PRO A 71 -18.11 4.43 -12.27
CA PRO A 71 -19.19 5.15 -12.95
C PRO A 71 -19.99 6.00 -11.96
N MET A 72 -20.31 7.25 -12.30
CA MET A 72 -20.95 8.22 -11.40
C MET A 72 -22.26 7.67 -10.82
N LYS A 73 -23.10 7.07 -11.67
CA LYS A 73 -24.35 6.39 -11.27
C LYS A 73 -24.17 5.33 -10.18
N SER A 74 -23.01 4.68 -10.10
CA SER A 74 -22.74 3.61 -9.12
C SER A 74 -22.32 4.11 -7.73
N VAL A 75 -22.07 5.42 -7.59
CA VAL A 75 -21.64 6.04 -6.32
C VAL A 75 -22.57 7.13 -5.82
N LEU A 76 -23.50 7.59 -6.66
CA LEU A 76 -24.58 8.47 -6.23
C LEU A 76 -25.61 7.70 -5.38
N PRO A 77 -26.26 8.33 -4.39
CA PRO A 77 -27.23 7.65 -3.53
C PRO A 77 -28.46 7.23 -4.34
N ALA A 78 -28.90 5.97 -4.20
CA ALA A 78 -30.04 5.43 -4.95
C ALA A 78 -31.38 6.16 -4.72
N LEU A 79 -31.52 6.89 -3.60
CA LEU A 79 -32.70 7.69 -3.26
C LEU A 79 -32.65 9.14 -3.80
N ALA A 80 -31.51 9.56 -4.37
CA ALA A 80 -31.34 10.88 -4.96
C ALA A 80 -31.52 10.85 -6.48
N THR A 81 -32.18 11.87 -7.03
CA THR A 81 -32.33 12.03 -8.48
C THR A 81 -31.05 12.60 -9.06
N TRP A 82 -30.41 11.91 -10.02
CA TRP A 82 -29.25 12.43 -10.74
C TRP A 82 -29.68 13.18 -12.00
N ILE A 83 -29.37 14.46 -12.08
CA ILE A 83 -29.42 15.23 -13.33
C ILE A 83 -28.00 15.28 -13.89
N LYS A 84 -27.79 14.66 -15.05
CA LYS A 84 -26.50 14.62 -15.74
C LYS A 84 -26.31 15.85 -16.62
N ASP A 85 -26.09 16.98 -15.97
CA ASP A 85 -25.82 18.28 -16.62
C ASP A 85 -24.91 19.12 -15.70
N SER A 86 -24.33 20.20 -16.24
CA SER A 86 -23.58 21.21 -15.50
C SER A 86 -24.47 22.40 -15.10
N ALA A 87 -24.18 23.00 -13.94
CA ALA A 87 -24.74 24.31 -13.61
C ALA A 87 -24.15 25.38 -14.55
N ALA A 88 -25.02 26.22 -15.13
CA ALA A 88 -24.68 27.37 -15.95
C ALA A 88 -24.85 28.70 -15.21
N LYS A 89 -25.82 28.80 -14.29
CA LYS A 89 -26.10 30.02 -13.51
C LYS A 89 -26.67 29.66 -12.13
N PHE A 90 -26.23 30.36 -11.09
CA PHE A 90 -26.82 30.30 -9.75
C PHE A 90 -27.59 31.61 -9.48
N GLU A 91 -28.81 31.51 -9.00
CA GLU A 91 -29.64 32.65 -8.58
C GLU A 91 -30.17 32.41 -7.16
N PRO A 92 -29.33 32.64 -6.12
CA PRO A 92 -29.70 32.34 -4.75
C PRO A 92 -30.79 33.27 -4.20
N GLU A 93 -30.98 34.46 -4.79
CA GLU A 93 -32.11 35.34 -4.49
C GLU A 93 -33.48 34.76 -4.92
N SER A 94 -33.54 33.94 -5.98
CA SER A 94 -34.77 33.27 -6.45
C SER A 94 -34.84 31.78 -6.05
N ASN A 95 -33.81 31.26 -5.39
CA ASN A 95 -33.61 29.85 -5.08
C ASN A 95 -33.62 28.92 -6.31
N THR A 96 -32.94 29.34 -7.39
CA THR A 96 -32.84 28.54 -8.62
C THR A 96 -31.40 28.31 -9.08
N VAL A 97 -31.19 27.20 -9.80
CA VAL A 97 -29.98 26.92 -10.58
C VAL A 97 -30.41 26.58 -12.01
N HIS A 98 -29.81 27.25 -12.98
CA HIS A 98 -30.00 26.99 -14.40
C HIS A 98 -28.91 26.03 -14.88
N THR A 99 -29.28 25.03 -15.68
CA THR A 99 -28.35 24.04 -16.25
C THR A 99 -27.79 24.49 -17.60
N SER A 100 -26.76 23.81 -18.11
CA SER A 100 -26.21 24.08 -19.45
C SER A 100 -27.08 23.54 -20.58
N GLY A 101 -27.95 22.56 -20.31
CA GLY A 101 -28.87 21.96 -21.27
C GLY A 101 -30.25 22.61 -21.37
N GLY A 102 -30.51 23.72 -20.65
CA GLY A 102 -31.76 24.50 -20.69
C GLY A 102 -32.66 24.37 -19.47
N ASP A 103 -32.57 23.26 -18.74
CA ASP A 103 -33.43 22.95 -17.59
C ASP A 103 -33.20 23.92 -16.42
N THR A 104 -34.27 24.25 -15.69
CA THR A 104 -34.25 25.10 -14.48
C THR A 104 -34.59 24.27 -13.24
N ILE A 105 -33.83 24.44 -12.16
CA ILE A 105 -34.01 23.69 -10.90
C ILE A 105 -34.30 24.65 -9.74
N GLU A 106 -35.53 24.65 -9.24
CA GLU A 106 -35.94 25.31 -7.98
C GLU A 106 -35.57 24.43 -6.76
N TYR A 107 -35.08 25.05 -5.70
CA TYR A 107 -34.71 24.37 -4.46
C TYR A 107 -35.27 25.05 -3.20
N GLU A 108 -35.59 24.28 -2.15
CA GLU A 108 -35.76 24.86 -0.81
C GLU A 108 -34.38 25.15 -0.17
N TYR A 109 -33.42 24.23 -0.33
CA TYR A 109 -32.07 24.30 0.21
C TYR A 109 -31.02 23.94 -0.85
N LEU A 110 -29.84 24.58 -0.80
CA LEU A 110 -28.73 24.35 -1.73
C LEU A 110 -27.46 23.91 -1.01
N LEU A 111 -26.82 22.87 -1.52
CA LEU A 111 -25.46 22.48 -1.19
C LEU A 111 -24.55 22.61 -2.40
N VAL A 112 -23.55 23.51 -2.30
CA VAL A 112 -22.52 23.66 -3.33
C VAL A 112 -21.31 22.77 -3.02
N ALA A 113 -20.98 21.86 -3.92
CA ALA A 113 -19.93 20.85 -3.75
C ALA A 113 -19.03 20.66 -5.01
N VAL A 114 -18.99 21.68 -5.89
CA VAL A 114 -18.33 21.65 -7.21
C VAL A 114 -16.79 21.58 -7.21
N GLY A 115 -16.14 21.64 -6.05
CA GLY A 115 -14.69 21.47 -5.92
C GLY A 115 -13.85 22.64 -6.45
N LEU A 116 -12.79 22.35 -7.21
CA LEU A 116 -11.81 23.31 -7.72
C LEU A 116 -11.56 23.10 -9.22
N GLN A 117 -11.47 24.19 -9.97
CA GLN A 117 -11.11 24.22 -11.39
C GLN A 117 -9.59 24.18 -11.57
N LEU A 118 -9.11 23.46 -12.59
CA LEU A 118 -7.70 23.28 -12.92
C LEU A 118 -7.36 24.12 -14.16
N ASN A 119 -6.66 25.24 -13.99
CA ASN A 119 -6.40 26.21 -15.05
C ASN A 119 -5.01 25.96 -15.66
N TYR A 120 -4.88 24.87 -16.43
CA TYR A 120 -3.65 24.52 -17.15
C TYR A 120 -3.31 25.53 -18.26
N ASP A 121 -4.34 26.18 -18.81
CA ASP A 121 -4.30 27.26 -19.80
C ASP A 121 -3.57 28.52 -19.31
N LYS A 122 -3.56 28.78 -18.00
CA LYS A 122 -2.90 29.97 -17.41
C LYS A 122 -1.38 29.95 -17.46
N ILE A 123 -0.77 28.84 -17.89
CA ILE A 123 0.67 28.74 -18.12
C ILE A 123 0.86 28.54 -19.63
N PRO A 124 1.28 29.57 -20.38
CA PRO A 124 1.57 29.46 -21.81
C PRO A 124 2.47 28.27 -22.14
N GLY A 125 2.12 27.57 -23.23
CA GLY A 125 2.77 26.35 -23.70
C GLY A 125 2.54 25.08 -22.85
N LEU A 126 1.91 25.15 -21.67
CA LEU A 126 1.69 23.97 -20.82
C LEU A 126 0.73 22.94 -21.45
N LEU A 127 -0.36 23.39 -22.07
CA LEU A 127 -1.31 22.48 -22.73
C LEU A 127 -0.70 21.79 -23.96
N GLU A 128 0.13 22.50 -24.71
CA GLU A 128 0.91 21.97 -25.83
C GLU A 128 1.94 20.94 -25.32
N ALA A 129 2.75 21.31 -24.32
CA ALA A 129 3.76 20.44 -23.74
C ALA A 129 3.16 19.17 -23.10
N LEU A 130 1.96 19.27 -22.53
CA LEU A 130 1.20 18.10 -22.10
C LEU A 130 0.68 17.30 -23.30
N SER A 131 0.26 17.90 -24.41
CA SER A 131 -0.29 17.14 -25.55
C SER A 131 0.69 16.15 -26.18
N ILE A 132 2.00 16.41 -26.06
CA ILE A 132 3.10 15.60 -26.64
C ILE A 132 3.08 14.15 -26.09
N PRO A 133 2.89 13.13 -26.95
CA PRO A 133 2.97 11.72 -26.56
C PRO A 133 4.36 11.36 -26.02
N ASN A 134 4.41 10.69 -24.86
CA ASN A 134 5.66 10.35 -24.15
C ASN A 134 6.57 11.56 -23.82
N GLY A 135 6.02 12.78 -23.82
CA GLY A 135 6.73 14.01 -23.47
C GLY A 135 7.24 14.05 -22.03
N LYS A 136 8.14 15.00 -21.77
CA LYS A 136 8.78 15.19 -20.46
C LYS A 136 7.91 15.92 -19.43
N VAL A 137 6.79 16.51 -19.87
CA VAL A 137 5.86 17.28 -19.03
C VAL A 137 4.67 16.43 -18.60
N CYS A 138 4.31 16.47 -17.32
CA CYS A 138 3.27 15.62 -16.74
C CYS A 138 2.55 16.31 -15.56
N SER A 139 1.41 15.76 -15.12
CA SER A 139 0.65 16.33 -13.99
C SER A 139 -0.28 15.31 -13.32
N ASN A 140 -0.15 15.15 -12.00
CA ASN A 140 -0.99 14.24 -11.20
C ASN A 140 -2.37 14.81 -10.81
N TYR A 141 -2.81 15.94 -11.38
CA TYR A 141 -4.05 16.60 -10.95
C TYR A 141 -5.27 16.30 -11.81
N SER A 142 -5.07 15.70 -12.98
CA SER A 142 -6.11 15.34 -13.96
C SER A 142 -5.99 13.87 -14.35
N PRO A 143 -7.11 13.12 -14.47
CA PRO A 143 -7.08 11.74 -14.98
C PRO A 143 -6.55 11.65 -16.42
N LYS A 144 -6.60 12.75 -17.19
CA LYS A 144 -6.06 12.84 -18.56
C LYS A 144 -4.52 12.81 -18.61
N TYR A 145 -3.83 13.13 -17.51
CA TYR A 145 -2.38 13.42 -17.50
C TYR A 145 -1.57 12.65 -16.43
N VAL A 146 -2.23 11.97 -15.49
CA VAL A 146 -1.60 11.34 -14.31
C VAL A 146 -0.76 10.10 -14.63
N ASP A 147 -1.17 9.31 -15.62
CA ASP A 147 -0.48 8.11 -16.10
C ASP A 147 0.89 8.43 -16.74
N ARG A 148 1.00 9.62 -17.35
CA ARG A 148 2.22 10.12 -17.99
C ARG A 148 3.36 10.38 -17.02
N THR A 149 3.07 10.74 -15.76
CA THR A 149 4.12 11.02 -14.77
C THR A 149 5.00 9.78 -14.52
N TYR A 150 4.43 8.58 -14.50
CA TYR A 150 5.23 7.36 -14.34
C TYR A 150 6.06 7.04 -15.59
N GLN A 151 5.53 7.29 -16.80
CA GLN A 151 6.29 7.08 -18.04
C GLN A 151 7.43 8.10 -18.19
N ALA A 152 7.20 9.38 -17.84
CA ALA A 152 8.25 10.40 -17.78
C ALA A 152 9.37 9.98 -16.79
N LEU A 153 9.02 9.46 -15.61
CA LEU A 153 10.00 8.92 -14.66
C LEU A 153 10.79 7.73 -15.21
N LYS A 154 10.15 6.82 -15.95
CA LYS A 154 10.84 5.70 -16.60
C LYS A 154 11.82 6.20 -17.67
N ASN A 155 11.38 7.15 -18.49
CA ASN A 155 12.11 7.67 -19.65
C ASN A 155 13.27 8.59 -19.27
N PHE A 156 13.20 9.28 -18.12
CA PHE A 156 14.24 10.17 -17.58
C PHE A 156 15.65 9.56 -17.70
N ARG A 157 16.60 10.28 -18.32
CA ARG A 157 18.00 9.82 -18.49
C ARG A 157 18.97 10.57 -17.58
N THR A 158 19.04 11.89 -17.74
CA THR A 158 19.95 12.78 -17.00
C THR A 158 19.48 14.23 -17.08
N GLY A 159 19.79 15.04 -16.07
CA GLY A 159 19.46 16.47 -16.02
C GLY A 159 18.53 16.82 -14.87
N ASN A 160 17.68 17.84 -15.07
CA ASN A 160 16.80 18.35 -14.04
C ASN A 160 15.45 17.63 -14.02
N ALA A 161 15.03 17.15 -12.85
CA ALA A 161 13.67 16.73 -12.56
C ALA A 161 12.99 17.83 -11.72
N VAL A 162 12.09 18.59 -12.34
CA VAL A 162 11.50 19.82 -11.79
C VAL A 162 10.05 19.57 -11.38
N PHE A 163 9.69 20.01 -10.19
CA PHE A 163 8.37 19.84 -9.58
C PHE A 163 7.86 21.19 -9.10
N THR A 164 6.62 21.56 -9.45
CA THR A 164 6.12 22.93 -9.21
C THR A 164 4.97 23.03 -8.22
N PHE A 165 4.87 24.17 -7.53
CA PHE A 165 3.69 24.61 -6.76
C PHE A 165 3.32 26.05 -7.19
N PRO A 166 2.10 26.30 -7.69
CA PRO A 166 1.68 27.57 -8.29
C PRO A 166 1.32 28.64 -7.25
N ASN A 167 1.29 29.89 -7.67
CA ASN A 167 0.83 31.02 -6.85
C ASN A 167 -0.71 31.09 -6.79
N SER A 168 -1.35 30.04 -6.27
CA SER A 168 -2.81 29.94 -6.14
C SER A 168 -3.21 28.98 -5.01
N PRO A 169 -4.47 29.00 -4.53
CA PRO A 169 -5.03 27.89 -3.75
C PRO A 169 -4.90 26.56 -4.52
N VAL A 170 -4.68 25.46 -3.80
CA VAL A 170 -4.45 24.11 -4.39
C VAL A 170 -5.16 23.04 -3.54
N LYS A 171 -5.83 22.08 -4.20
CA LYS A 171 -6.33 20.86 -3.54
C LYS A 171 -5.18 19.94 -3.14
N CYS A 172 -5.15 19.49 -1.89
CA CYS A 172 -4.09 18.69 -1.29
C CYS A 172 -2.68 19.33 -1.49
N PRO A 173 -2.34 20.43 -0.77
CA PRO A 173 -1.09 21.17 -0.98
C PRO A 173 0.20 20.37 -0.74
N GLY A 174 0.15 19.21 -0.10
CA GLY A 174 1.30 18.30 -0.03
C GLY A 174 1.52 17.43 -1.28
N ALA A 175 0.56 17.33 -2.21
CA ALA A 175 0.68 16.45 -3.38
C ALA A 175 1.86 16.79 -4.35
N PRO A 176 2.25 18.06 -4.56
CA PRO A 176 3.39 18.40 -5.44
C PRO A 176 4.72 17.83 -4.93
N GLN A 177 4.93 17.87 -3.62
CA GLN A 177 6.14 17.32 -2.98
C GLN A 177 6.07 15.79 -2.78
N LYS A 178 4.87 15.17 -2.68
CA LYS A 178 4.74 13.70 -2.64
C LYS A 178 5.32 13.04 -3.89
N VAL A 179 4.98 13.55 -5.08
CA VAL A 179 5.49 13.00 -6.33
C VAL A 179 7.00 13.21 -6.47
N LEU A 180 7.52 14.36 -6.03
CA LEU A 180 8.96 14.62 -5.90
C LEU A 180 9.66 13.54 -5.04
N TYR A 181 9.15 13.21 -3.86
CA TYR A 181 9.76 12.19 -2.99
C TYR A 181 9.64 10.77 -3.56
N ILE A 182 8.55 10.46 -4.28
CA ILE A 182 8.38 9.19 -5.00
C ILE A 182 9.36 9.11 -6.18
N ALA A 183 9.53 10.20 -6.94
CA ALA A 183 10.47 10.30 -8.05
C ALA A 183 11.92 10.13 -7.58
N GLU A 184 12.30 10.81 -6.50
CA GLU A 184 13.60 10.67 -5.85
C GLU A 184 13.89 9.22 -5.48
N HIS A 185 12.94 8.56 -4.81
CA HIS A 185 13.08 7.15 -4.43
C HIS A 185 13.11 6.22 -5.66
N TYR A 186 12.33 6.52 -6.70
CA TYR A 186 12.36 5.78 -7.97
C TYR A 186 13.74 5.88 -8.64
N LEU A 187 14.31 7.08 -8.72
CA LEU A 187 15.62 7.33 -9.30
C LEU A 187 16.75 6.67 -8.49
N ARG A 188 16.63 6.58 -7.15
CA ARG A 188 17.53 5.75 -6.34
C ARG A 188 17.39 4.26 -6.66
N LYS A 189 16.16 3.73 -6.67
CA LYS A 189 15.87 2.31 -6.95
C LYS A 189 16.35 1.88 -8.35
N SER A 190 16.21 2.76 -9.34
CA SER A 190 16.65 2.54 -10.73
C SER A 190 18.12 2.91 -10.99
N ARG A 191 18.91 3.25 -9.96
CA ARG A 191 20.32 3.67 -10.03
C ARG A 191 20.57 4.95 -10.88
N LYS A 192 19.52 5.71 -11.22
CA LYS A 192 19.59 6.96 -12.00
C LYS A 192 19.81 8.23 -11.16
N ARG A 193 19.65 8.19 -9.82
CA ARG A 193 19.69 9.39 -8.94
C ARG A 193 20.97 10.24 -9.07
N LYS A 194 22.13 9.62 -9.35
CA LYS A 194 23.40 10.35 -9.57
C LYS A 194 23.37 11.25 -10.81
N ASN A 195 22.51 10.94 -11.78
CA ASN A 195 22.38 11.68 -13.04
C ASN A 195 21.28 12.75 -12.98
N ALA A 196 20.62 12.91 -11.83
CA ALA A 196 19.43 13.73 -11.65
C ALA A 196 19.66 14.82 -10.61
N GLN A 197 19.38 16.07 -10.97
CA GLN A 197 19.18 17.16 -10.01
C GLN A 197 17.69 17.36 -9.80
N LEU A 198 17.23 17.32 -8.55
CA LEU A 198 15.80 17.44 -8.22
C LEU A 198 15.52 18.84 -7.72
N HIS A 199 14.60 19.54 -8.38
CA HIS A 199 14.21 20.91 -8.04
C HIS A 199 12.73 20.97 -7.67
N TYR A 200 12.41 21.53 -6.52
CA TYR A 200 11.05 21.85 -6.10
C TYR A 200 10.86 23.36 -6.05
N ASN A 201 10.25 23.90 -7.10
CA ASN A 201 10.02 25.32 -7.28
C ASN A 201 8.61 25.62 -6.76
N THR A 202 8.52 26.25 -5.60
CA THR A 202 7.25 26.48 -4.89
C THR A 202 7.01 27.95 -4.64
N SER A 203 5.81 28.42 -4.98
CA SER A 203 5.38 29.81 -4.76
C SER A 203 5.27 30.19 -3.28
N LEU A 204 5.17 29.20 -2.40
CA LEU A 204 5.04 29.39 -0.95
C LEU A 204 6.36 29.85 -0.30
N PRO A 205 6.29 30.64 0.80
CA PRO A 205 7.44 30.98 1.64
C PRO A 205 7.92 29.80 2.53
N VAL A 206 7.23 28.66 2.50
CA VAL A 206 7.51 27.49 3.36
C VAL A 206 7.31 26.19 2.60
N LEU A 207 8.06 25.15 3.00
CA LEU A 207 7.94 23.79 2.44
C LEU A 207 6.59 23.12 2.79
N PHE A 208 6.04 23.40 3.97
CA PHE A 208 4.72 22.94 4.41
C PHE A 208 4.14 23.91 5.44
N GLY A 209 2.83 24.14 5.45
CA GLY A 209 2.20 25.18 6.29
C GLY A 209 2.26 24.91 7.80
N VAL A 210 2.34 23.65 8.21
CA VAL A 210 2.45 23.25 9.63
C VAL A 210 3.92 23.00 9.97
N LYS A 211 4.52 23.89 10.77
CA LYS A 211 5.96 23.84 11.14
C LYS A 211 6.40 22.45 11.64
N HIS A 212 5.58 21.82 12.48
CA HIS A 212 5.82 20.50 13.05
C HIS A 212 6.13 19.41 12.00
N TYR A 213 5.49 19.46 10.83
CA TYR A 213 5.77 18.56 9.72
C TYR A 213 6.80 19.15 8.75
N ALA A 214 6.82 20.47 8.56
CA ALA A 214 7.80 21.17 7.72
C ALA A 214 9.25 20.91 8.17
N ASP A 215 9.52 20.97 9.47
CA ASP A 215 10.84 20.69 10.05
C ASP A 215 11.32 19.27 9.68
N ALA A 216 10.44 18.27 9.79
CA ALA A 216 10.76 16.88 9.43
C ALA A 216 10.93 16.68 7.90
N LEU A 217 10.17 17.41 7.09
CA LEU A 217 10.32 17.40 5.63
C LEU A 217 11.63 18.05 5.18
N TRP A 218 12.11 19.09 5.86
CA TRP A 218 13.42 19.71 5.58
C TRP A 218 14.58 18.74 5.81
N GLU A 219 14.53 17.90 6.84
CA GLU A 219 15.53 16.85 7.06
C GLU A 219 15.52 15.79 5.94
N ILE A 220 14.33 15.45 5.42
CA ILE A 220 14.19 14.57 4.25
C ILE A 220 14.78 15.22 2.99
N VAL A 221 14.51 16.51 2.76
CA VAL A 221 15.03 17.31 1.63
C VAL A 221 16.56 17.36 1.64
N LYS A 222 17.17 17.75 2.78
CA LYS A 222 18.63 17.79 2.97
C LYS A 222 19.26 16.41 2.73
N LYS A 223 18.73 15.37 3.38
CA LYS A 223 19.25 13.99 3.30
C LYS A 223 19.19 13.40 1.87
N ARG A 224 18.27 13.87 1.05
CA ARG A 224 18.04 13.39 -0.32
C ARG A 224 18.59 14.32 -1.40
N ASP A 225 19.30 15.38 -1.01
CA ASP A 225 19.92 16.35 -1.92
C ASP A 225 18.88 16.90 -2.93
N ILE A 226 17.80 17.45 -2.39
CA ILE A 226 16.71 18.08 -3.16
C ILE A 226 16.86 19.60 -3.03
N ASN A 227 16.94 20.29 -4.17
CA ASN A 227 16.91 21.75 -4.21
C ASN A 227 15.47 22.23 -4.02
N VAL A 228 15.21 23.04 -3.01
CA VAL A 228 13.89 23.65 -2.77
C VAL A 228 14.01 25.16 -2.95
N ASN A 229 13.43 25.66 -4.04
CA ASN A 229 13.37 27.07 -4.34
C ASN A 229 12.00 27.58 -3.88
N LEU A 230 12.01 28.23 -2.70
CA LEU A 230 10.84 28.92 -2.16
C LEU A 230 10.52 30.16 -3.00
N ARG A 231 9.31 30.70 -2.86
CA ARG A 231 8.86 31.93 -3.54
C ARG A 231 9.07 31.91 -5.07
N THR A 232 9.07 30.73 -5.68
CA THR A 232 9.36 30.52 -7.10
C THR A 232 8.13 29.97 -7.83
N ASN A 233 7.58 30.71 -8.78
CA ASN A 233 6.37 30.34 -9.53
C ASN A 233 6.68 29.98 -10.98
N LEU A 234 5.99 28.98 -11.54
CA LEU A 234 6.10 28.60 -12.97
C LEU A 234 5.19 29.52 -13.79
N VAL A 235 5.74 30.21 -14.79
CA VAL A 235 5.00 31.17 -15.62
C VAL A 235 4.89 30.75 -17.10
N GLU A 236 5.80 29.94 -17.62
CA GLU A 236 5.79 29.50 -19.03
C GLU A 236 6.45 28.13 -19.18
N VAL A 237 5.99 27.32 -20.12
CA VAL A 237 6.65 26.07 -20.55
C VAL A 237 6.90 26.12 -22.05
N LYS A 238 8.16 25.94 -22.46
CA LYS A 238 8.61 25.91 -23.86
C LYS A 238 8.91 24.47 -24.26
N PRO A 239 7.95 23.73 -24.84
CA PRO A 239 8.16 22.33 -25.19
C PRO A 239 9.23 22.11 -26.26
N GLY A 240 9.39 23.04 -27.21
CA GLY A 240 10.38 22.92 -28.29
C GLY A 240 11.86 22.91 -27.85
N THR A 241 12.17 23.42 -26.65
CA THR A 241 13.53 23.49 -26.09
C THR A 241 13.73 22.69 -24.80
N ASP A 242 12.67 22.01 -24.32
CA ASP A 242 12.57 21.42 -22.98
C ASP A 242 12.83 22.43 -21.83
N GLU A 243 12.29 23.65 -21.93
CA GLU A 243 12.56 24.73 -20.98
C GLU A 243 11.32 25.19 -20.20
N ALA A 244 11.50 25.49 -18.92
CA ALA A 244 10.47 26.05 -18.05
C ALA A 244 10.94 27.39 -17.49
N VAL A 245 10.12 28.43 -17.63
CA VAL A 245 10.42 29.78 -17.15
C VAL A 245 9.74 29.99 -15.80
N PHE A 246 10.52 30.46 -14.84
CA PHE A 246 10.08 30.77 -13.49
C PHE A 246 10.27 32.25 -13.18
N GLU A 247 9.41 32.78 -12.31
CA GLU A 247 9.58 34.10 -11.69
C GLU A 247 9.89 33.94 -10.19
N ASN A 248 10.68 34.85 -9.64
CA ASN A 248 10.82 35.00 -8.20
C ASN A 248 9.71 35.94 -7.68
N LEU A 249 8.83 35.45 -6.80
CA LEU A 249 7.72 36.22 -6.27
C LEU A 249 8.13 37.31 -5.26
N ASP A 250 9.39 37.31 -4.79
CA ASP A 250 9.96 38.42 -4.02
C ASP A 250 10.65 39.46 -4.93
N LYS A 251 10.86 39.13 -6.21
CA LYS A 251 11.45 39.99 -7.25
C LYS A 251 10.85 39.65 -8.63
N PRO A 252 9.61 40.07 -8.93
CA PRO A 252 8.87 39.55 -10.10
C PRO A 252 9.52 39.80 -11.46
N ASP A 253 10.37 40.82 -11.57
CA ASP A 253 11.15 41.15 -12.77
C ASP A 253 12.29 40.15 -13.04
N GLU A 254 12.78 39.44 -12.02
CA GLU A 254 13.78 38.38 -12.15
C GLU A 254 13.12 37.07 -12.61
N ARG A 255 12.99 36.93 -13.93
CA ARG A 255 12.65 35.66 -14.59
C ARG A 255 13.89 34.85 -14.92
N PHE A 256 13.84 33.53 -14.71
CA PHE A 256 14.92 32.61 -15.06
C PHE A 256 14.38 31.35 -15.73
N THR A 257 15.21 30.74 -16.58
CA THR A 257 14.83 29.54 -17.35
C THR A 257 15.57 28.32 -16.83
N VAL A 258 14.85 27.21 -16.65
CA VAL A 258 15.39 25.91 -16.24
C VAL A 258 15.07 24.89 -17.32
N LYS A 259 16.11 24.34 -17.96
CA LYS A 259 15.98 23.19 -18.85
C LYS A 259 15.64 21.94 -18.04
N TYR A 260 14.63 21.17 -18.46
CA TYR A 260 14.17 19.97 -17.77
C TYR A 260 14.38 18.69 -18.57
N GLU A 261 14.64 17.59 -17.86
CA GLU A 261 14.49 16.22 -18.38
C GLU A 261 13.16 15.61 -17.91
N LEU A 262 12.57 16.15 -16.83
CA LEU A 262 11.21 15.89 -16.40
C LEU A 262 10.64 17.16 -15.75
N LEU A 263 9.39 17.50 -16.08
CA LEU A 263 8.64 18.57 -15.44
C LEU A 263 7.28 18.05 -14.96
N HIS A 264 7.08 17.97 -13.65
CA HIS A 264 5.76 17.74 -13.07
C HIS A 264 5.11 19.07 -12.67
N VAL A 265 4.06 19.46 -13.38
CA VAL A 265 3.34 20.71 -13.14
C VAL A 265 2.14 20.50 -12.24
N THR A 266 2.09 21.27 -11.16
CA THR A 266 0.85 21.55 -10.43
C THR A 266 0.18 22.76 -11.09
N PRO A 267 -0.98 22.62 -11.74
CA PRO A 267 -1.62 23.74 -12.41
C PRO A 267 -2.14 24.77 -11.40
N PRO A 268 -2.17 26.07 -11.75
CA PRO A 268 -2.94 27.06 -11.00
C PRO A 268 -4.40 26.62 -10.86
N MET A 269 -4.98 26.77 -9.67
CA MET A 269 -6.37 26.38 -9.40
C MET A 269 -7.17 27.56 -8.86
N GLY A 270 -8.49 27.48 -8.99
CA GLY A 270 -9.39 28.49 -8.45
C GLY A 270 -10.82 27.97 -8.41
N ALA A 271 -11.71 28.75 -7.79
CA ALA A 271 -13.14 28.44 -7.84
C ALA A 271 -13.62 28.36 -9.30
N PRO A 272 -14.53 27.42 -9.64
CA PRO A 272 -15.12 27.31 -10.97
C PRO A 272 -15.71 28.61 -11.51
N ASP A 273 -15.59 28.82 -12.83
CA ASP A 273 -16.04 30.06 -13.49
C ASP A 273 -17.51 30.38 -13.24
N VAL A 274 -18.38 29.36 -13.24
CA VAL A 274 -19.82 29.50 -12.93
C VAL A 274 -20.08 30.06 -11.52
N LEU A 275 -19.25 29.74 -10.51
CA LEU A 275 -19.37 30.33 -9.18
C LEU A 275 -18.89 31.78 -9.17
N LYS A 276 -17.77 32.07 -9.83
CA LYS A 276 -17.18 33.42 -9.90
C LYS A 276 -18.09 34.44 -10.60
N ALA A 277 -19.01 33.97 -11.45
CA ALA A 277 -20.05 34.80 -12.07
C ALA A 277 -21.14 35.24 -11.06
N CYS A 278 -21.50 34.39 -10.10
CA CYS A 278 -22.54 34.67 -9.11
C CYS A 278 -21.97 35.44 -7.89
N LYS A 279 -21.79 36.76 -8.04
CA LYS A 279 -21.16 37.61 -7.00
C LYS A 279 -21.87 37.62 -5.64
N SER A 280 -23.17 37.34 -5.57
CA SER A 280 -23.89 37.26 -4.30
C SER A 280 -23.59 35.99 -3.49
N LEU A 281 -23.05 34.94 -4.13
CA LEU A 281 -22.79 33.61 -3.56
C LEU A 281 -21.32 33.41 -3.15
N VAL A 282 -20.41 34.32 -3.53
CA VAL A 282 -18.97 34.11 -3.40
C VAL A 282 -18.25 35.32 -2.80
N THR A 283 -17.14 35.03 -2.13
CA THR A 283 -16.12 36.01 -1.73
C THR A 283 -15.45 36.67 -2.96
N GLU A 284 -14.72 37.76 -2.77
CA GLU A 284 -13.99 38.47 -3.84
C GLU A 284 -13.05 37.55 -4.64
N VAL A 285 -12.42 36.58 -3.97
CA VAL A 285 -11.54 35.56 -4.56
C VAL A 285 -12.30 34.38 -5.20
N GLY A 286 -13.63 34.41 -5.19
CA GLY A 286 -14.50 33.51 -5.96
C GLY A 286 -15.00 32.24 -5.27
N PHE A 287 -14.59 31.99 -4.02
CA PHE A 287 -15.06 30.82 -3.26
C PHE A 287 -16.39 31.11 -2.55
N VAL A 288 -17.26 30.10 -2.43
CA VAL A 288 -18.59 30.24 -1.79
C VAL A 288 -18.45 30.73 -0.37
N ASP A 289 -19.13 31.84 -0.03
CA ASP A 289 -18.88 32.56 1.23
C ASP A 289 -19.60 31.93 2.41
N VAL A 290 -18.89 31.05 3.14
CA VAL A 290 -19.43 30.31 4.27
C VAL A 290 -18.85 30.74 5.61
N ASN A 291 -19.68 30.66 6.64
CA ASN A 291 -19.24 30.67 8.01
C ASN A 291 -18.26 29.51 8.26
N LYS A 292 -17.05 29.81 8.77
CA LYS A 292 -15.99 28.81 8.98
C LYS A 292 -16.39 27.67 9.93
N ASP A 293 -17.31 27.92 10.86
CA ASP A 293 -17.67 26.97 11.90
C ASP A 293 -18.88 26.13 11.48
N THR A 294 -19.93 26.76 10.93
CA THR A 294 -21.18 26.06 10.57
C THR A 294 -21.24 25.55 9.14
N LEU A 295 -20.42 26.11 8.23
CA LEU A 295 -20.39 25.86 6.78
C LEU A 295 -21.68 26.26 6.03
N GLN A 296 -22.54 27.05 6.69
CA GLN A 296 -23.67 27.76 6.11
C GLN A 296 -23.18 29.03 5.40
N HIS A 297 -23.86 29.45 4.33
CA HIS A 297 -23.54 30.71 3.64
C HIS A 297 -23.84 31.92 4.53
N GLN A 298 -22.97 32.94 4.50
CA GLN A 298 -23.07 34.10 5.38
C GLN A 298 -24.33 34.95 5.09
N LYS A 299 -24.70 35.10 3.81
CA LYS A 299 -25.88 35.87 3.35
C LYS A 299 -27.18 35.05 3.25
N PHE A 300 -27.10 33.75 2.95
CA PHE A 300 -28.27 32.94 2.52
C PHE A 300 -28.44 31.75 3.46
N SER A 301 -29.43 31.81 4.35
CA SER A 301 -29.60 30.82 5.42
C SER A 301 -29.89 29.40 4.93
N ASN A 302 -30.45 29.25 3.73
CA ASN A 302 -30.74 27.96 3.11
C ASN A 302 -29.61 27.39 2.22
N VAL A 303 -28.47 28.10 2.12
CA VAL A 303 -27.33 27.70 1.29
C VAL A 303 -26.16 27.22 2.17
N PHE A 304 -25.50 26.14 1.76
CA PHE A 304 -24.32 25.55 2.39
C PHE A 304 -23.26 25.22 1.34
N ALA A 305 -21.99 25.12 1.74
CA ALA A 305 -20.93 24.62 0.85
C ALA A 305 -19.98 23.65 1.56
N ILE A 306 -19.39 22.74 0.78
CA ILE A 306 -18.49 21.69 1.30
C ILE A 306 -17.26 21.50 0.41
N GLY A 307 -16.11 21.26 1.03
CA GLY A 307 -14.87 20.96 0.33
C GLY A 307 -14.30 22.16 -0.43
N ASP A 308 -13.65 21.85 -1.55
CA ASP A 308 -12.67 22.75 -2.15
C ASP A 308 -13.28 24.06 -2.72
N CYS A 309 -14.59 24.11 -3.00
CA CYS A 309 -15.29 25.32 -3.48
C CYS A 309 -15.66 26.32 -2.38
N SER A 310 -15.59 25.94 -1.11
CA SER A 310 -15.94 26.81 0.03
C SER A 310 -14.82 27.79 0.42
N SER A 311 -15.17 28.93 1.04
CA SER A 311 -14.22 29.89 1.64
C SER A 311 -13.62 29.45 2.97
N SER A 312 -14.03 28.28 3.50
CA SER A 312 -13.54 27.72 4.78
C SER A 312 -12.00 27.67 4.81
N PRO A 313 -11.34 28.26 5.84
CA PRO A 313 -9.89 28.51 5.84
C PRO A 313 -9.05 27.28 6.25
N ASN A 314 -9.44 26.08 5.82
CA ASN A 314 -8.71 24.84 6.05
C ASN A 314 -7.99 24.34 4.79
N SER A 315 -7.08 23.39 4.94
CA SER A 315 -6.47 22.70 3.79
C SER A 315 -7.52 21.89 3.01
N LYS A 316 -7.73 22.28 1.75
CA LYS A 316 -8.67 21.67 0.79
C LYS A 316 -8.30 20.20 0.52
N THR A 317 -8.92 19.26 1.24
CA THR A 317 -8.60 17.82 1.21
C THR A 317 -9.84 16.95 1.39
N ALA A 318 -9.82 15.73 0.84
CA ALA A 318 -10.89 14.74 1.05
C ALA A 318 -11.04 14.32 2.53
N ALA A 319 -9.99 14.45 3.36
CA ALA A 319 -10.06 14.21 4.80
C ALA A 319 -10.84 15.33 5.52
N SER A 320 -10.64 16.59 5.11
CA SER A 320 -11.48 17.70 5.57
C SER A 320 -12.93 17.53 5.10
N VAL A 321 -13.17 17.16 3.84
CA VAL A 321 -14.53 16.85 3.34
C VAL A 321 -15.23 15.82 4.24
N ALA A 322 -14.53 14.76 4.67
CA ALA A 322 -15.11 13.77 5.57
C ALA A 322 -15.56 14.37 6.92
N ALA A 323 -14.75 15.24 7.54
CA ALA A 323 -15.11 15.93 8.78
C ALA A 323 -16.24 16.96 8.56
N GLN A 324 -16.11 17.80 7.51
CA GLN A 324 -17.11 18.78 7.09
C GLN A 324 -18.47 18.14 6.81
N SER A 325 -18.52 16.93 6.23
CA SER A 325 -19.76 16.25 5.86
C SER A 325 -20.71 16.03 7.04
N GLN A 326 -20.18 15.80 8.24
CA GLN A 326 -21.00 15.66 9.45
C GLN A 326 -21.53 17.02 9.93
N VAL A 327 -20.70 18.07 9.83
CA VAL A 327 -21.04 19.43 10.26
C VAL A 327 -22.12 20.01 9.36
N VAL A 328 -21.89 20.00 8.04
CA VAL A 328 -22.85 20.43 7.01
C VAL A 328 -24.16 19.68 7.18
N TYR A 329 -24.15 18.35 7.23
CA TYR A 329 -25.39 17.57 7.37
C TYR A 329 -26.16 17.92 8.65
N LYS A 330 -25.49 18.04 9.80
CA LYS A 330 -26.17 18.36 11.07
C LYS A 330 -26.74 19.78 11.09
N ASN A 331 -26.01 20.75 10.54
CA ASN A 331 -26.47 22.14 10.48
C ASN A 331 -27.57 22.34 9.43
N LEU A 332 -27.45 21.72 8.25
CA LEU A 332 -28.48 21.71 7.22
C LEU A 332 -29.80 21.14 7.75
N MET A 333 -29.75 19.98 8.43
CA MET A 333 -30.94 19.38 9.04
C MET A 333 -31.51 20.25 10.19
N ALA A 334 -30.66 20.92 10.97
CA ALA A 334 -31.13 21.86 12.00
C ALA A 334 -31.90 23.03 11.36
N VAL A 335 -31.37 23.65 10.31
CA VAL A 335 -32.03 24.76 9.60
C VAL A 335 -33.30 24.29 8.88
N MET A 336 -33.33 23.09 8.32
CA MET A 336 -34.54 22.44 7.77
C MET A 336 -35.65 22.23 8.81
N GLU A 337 -35.29 22.16 10.09
CA GLU A 337 -36.20 22.01 11.23
C GLU A 337 -36.45 23.35 11.96
N GLY A 338 -36.02 24.48 11.40
CA GLY A 338 -36.18 25.82 12.01
C GLY A 338 -35.27 26.09 13.21
N ARG A 339 -34.21 25.28 13.40
CA ARG A 339 -33.30 25.36 14.55
C ARG A 339 -31.96 26.01 14.18
N THR A 340 -31.39 26.77 15.10
CA THR A 340 -30.07 27.40 14.93
C THR A 340 -28.97 26.34 14.75
N PRO A 341 -28.09 26.45 13.73
CA PRO A 341 -27.00 25.53 13.53
C PRO A 341 -25.93 25.71 14.62
N ASN A 342 -25.62 24.63 15.34
CA ASN A 342 -24.71 24.65 16.50
C ASN A 342 -23.51 23.70 16.36
N ARG A 343 -23.39 22.98 15.24
CA ARG A 343 -22.26 22.07 15.01
C ARG A 343 -21.10 22.87 14.43
N VAL A 344 -19.96 22.82 15.11
CA VAL A 344 -18.72 23.52 14.71
C VAL A 344 -17.78 22.55 13.99
N PHE A 345 -17.22 22.99 12.87
CA PHE A 345 -16.06 22.40 12.21
C PHE A 345 -14.77 22.95 12.84
N ASP A 346 -13.85 22.05 13.24
CA ASP A 346 -12.57 22.38 13.89
C ASP A 346 -11.46 22.76 12.88
N GLY A 347 -11.76 22.79 11.59
CA GLY A 347 -10.77 23.02 10.53
C GLY A 347 -9.93 21.78 10.21
N TYR A 348 -10.29 20.61 10.74
CA TYR A 348 -9.50 19.39 10.57
C TYR A 348 -9.13 19.10 9.11
N ALA A 349 -7.85 18.86 8.88
CA ALA A 349 -7.30 18.39 7.62
C ALA A 349 -6.29 17.27 7.84
N SER A 350 -6.12 16.42 6.82
CA SER A 350 -5.04 15.44 6.78
C SER A 350 -4.36 15.42 5.42
N CYS A 351 -3.03 15.36 5.46
CA CYS A 351 -2.20 15.15 4.30
C CYS A 351 -1.28 13.93 4.54
N PRO A 352 -1.66 12.75 4.02
CA PRO A 352 -0.75 11.60 3.93
C PRO A 352 0.37 11.92 2.93
N LEU A 353 1.50 12.38 3.45
CA LEU A 353 2.71 12.76 2.72
C LEU A 353 3.51 11.49 2.41
N VAL A 354 3.22 10.88 1.26
CA VAL A 354 4.01 9.77 0.72
C VAL A 354 5.42 10.26 0.43
N THR A 355 6.39 9.73 1.16
CA THR A 355 7.82 10.07 1.05
C THR A 355 8.62 8.97 0.33
N GLY A 356 7.95 7.91 -0.14
CA GLY A 356 8.56 6.81 -0.88
C GLY A 356 7.62 5.64 -1.17
N TYR A 357 8.14 4.59 -1.83
CA TYR A 357 7.42 3.35 -2.14
C TYR A 357 7.08 2.47 -0.92
N ASN A 358 7.50 2.87 0.27
CA ASN A 358 7.25 2.18 1.53
C ASN A 358 7.20 3.14 2.73
N THR A 359 7.10 4.46 2.49
CA THR A 359 7.12 5.46 3.56
C THR A 359 6.09 6.57 3.34
N CYS A 360 5.44 6.96 4.43
CA CYS A 360 4.53 8.08 4.49
C CYS A 360 4.65 8.75 5.86
N MET A 361 4.63 10.07 5.89
CA MET A 361 4.32 10.86 7.08
C MET A 361 2.82 11.18 7.05
N LEU A 362 2.12 11.09 8.18
CA LEU A 362 0.69 11.41 8.25
C LEU A 362 0.53 12.76 8.95
N ALA A 363 0.50 13.84 8.17
CA ALA A 363 0.21 15.16 8.71
C ALA A 363 -1.29 15.29 9.01
N GLU A 364 -1.65 15.68 10.23
CA GLU A 364 -3.01 15.97 10.66
C GLU A 364 -3.00 17.25 11.48
N PHE A 365 -3.94 18.16 11.23
CA PHE A 365 -3.95 19.49 11.85
C PHE A 365 -5.31 20.19 11.75
N ASP A 366 -5.46 21.32 12.45
CA ASP A 366 -6.67 22.14 12.55
C ASP A 366 -6.50 23.54 11.91
N TYR A 367 -7.50 24.42 12.12
CA TYR A 367 -7.44 25.83 11.66
C TYR A 367 -6.24 26.60 12.20
N SER A 368 -5.77 26.30 13.42
CA SER A 368 -4.62 26.95 14.04
C SER A 368 -3.28 26.42 13.53
N LEU A 369 -3.29 25.54 12.52
CA LEU A 369 -2.12 24.85 11.98
C LEU A 369 -1.37 24.03 13.06
N THR A 370 -2.08 23.60 14.11
CA THR A 370 -1.51 22.78 15.18
C THR A 370 -1.68 21.29 14.89
N PRO A 371 -0.73 20.41 15.26
CA PRO A 371 -0.84 18.98 15.03
C PRO A 371 -2.01 18.36 15.78
N LEU A 372 -2.85 17.59 15.08
CA LEU A 372 -4.06 16.98 15.61
C LEU A 372 -4.12 15.46 15.31
N GLU A 373 -3.01 14.80 15.63
CA GLU A 373 -2.68 13.40 15.30
C GLU A 373 -3.68 12.39 15.87
N THR A 374 -4.17 11.50 15.00
CA THR A 374 -5.15 10.46 15.33
C THR A 374 -4.55 9.29 16.12
N PHE A 375 -3.32 8.90 15.81
CA PHE A 375 -2.65 7.77 16.45
C PHE A 375 -1.73 8.22 17.60
N PRO A 376 -1.54 7.40 18.66
CA PRO A 376 -0.68 7.72 19.80
C PRO A 376 0.80 7.40 19.49
N LEU A 377 1.29 7.92 18.36
CA LEU A 377 2.64 7.71 17.83
C LEU A 377 3.04 8.92 16.98
N ASP A 378 4.29 9.33 17.06
CA ASP A 378 4.82 10.47 16.28
C ASP A 378 4.61 10.27 14.77
N GLN A 379 3.64 10.97 14.16
CA GLN A 379 3.28 10.80 12.74
C GLN A 379 4.16 11.63 11.78
N ARG A 380 5.07 12.47 12.30
CA ARG A 380 6.13 13.14 11.51
C ARG A 380 7.19 12.16 11.01
N LYS A 381 7.29 10.96 11.57
CA LYS A 381 8.29 9.97 11.14
C LYS A 381 7.82 9.26 9.87
N GLU A 382 8.74 9.02 8.94
CA GLU A 382 8.50 8.17 7.77
C GLU A 382 8.07 6.76 8.23
N ARG A 383 6.81 6.35 7.95
CA ARG A 383 6.26 5.07 8.43
C ARG A 383 5.64 4.23 7.31
N PHE A 384 5.95 2.94 7.32
CA PHE A 384 5.34 1.95 6.42
C PHE A 384 3.86 1.69 6.75
N THR A 385 3.47 1.73 8.02
CA THR A 385 2.06 1.56 8.44
C THR A 385 1.17 2.69 7.89
N MET A 386 1.63 3.94 7.94
CA MET A 386 0.92 5.08 7.35
C MET A 386 0.87 4.99 5.81
N TYR A 387 1.91 4.44 5.19
CA TYR A 387 1.94 4.18 3.76
C TYR A 387 0.92 3.12 3.34
N LEU A 388 0.86 1.98 4.02
CA LEU A 388 -0.17 0.95 3.80
C LEU A 388 -1.59 1.51 4.03
N MET A 389 -1.78 2.29 5.09
CA MET A 389 -3.06 2.95 5.35
C MET A 389 -3.49 3.82 4.17
N LYS A 390 -2.58 4.65 3.63
CA LYS A 390 -2.86 5.49 2.46
C LYS A 390 -3.03 4.70 1.15
N LYS A 391 -2.33 3.58 0.98
CA LYS A 391 -2.29 2.79 -0.26
C LYS A 391 -3.48 1.85 -0.40
N ASP A 392 -3.87 1.17 0.69
CA ASP A 392 -4.79 0.04 0.64
C ASP A 392 -6.02 0.21 1.56
N PHE A 393 -5.92 0.91 2.69
CA PHE A 393 -7.05 1.09 3.61
C PHE A 393 -7.94 2.31 3.27
N MET A 394 -7.34 3.44 2.90
CA MET A 394 -8.08 4.66 2.56
C MET A 394 -8.97 4.54 1.30
N PRO A 395 -8.60 3.81 0.23
CA PRO A 395 -9.50 3.61 -0.92
C PRO A 395 -10.83 2.91 -0.57
N PRO A 396 -10.89 1.75 0.11
CA PRO A 396 -12.17 1.15 0.49
C PRO A 396 -12.93 1.98 1.53
N LEU A 397 -12.24 2.62 2.47
CA LEU A 397 -12.85 3.60 3.40
C LEU A 397 -13.56 4.74 2.63
N TYR A 398 -12.96 5.22 1.54
CA TYR A 398 -13.57 6.24 0.68
C TYR A 398 -14.83 5.71 -0.01
N TRP A 399 -14.69 4.64 -0.79
CA TRP A 399 -15.77 4.12 -1.63
C TRP A 399 -16.96 3.57 -0.83
N HIS A 400 -16.71 2.84 0.26
CA HIS A 400 -17.76 2.09 0.97
C HIS A 400 -18.31 2.83 2.19
N LEU A 401 -17.58 3.81 2.74
CA LEU A 401 -18.00 4.54 3.96
C LEU A 401 -18.14 6.05 3.74
N LEU A 402 -17.23 6.74 3.05
CA LEU A 402 -17.37 8.20 2.85
C LEU A 402 -18.50 8.56 1.87
N LEU A 403 -18.51 7.95 0.67
CA LEU A 403 -19.54 8.27 -0.32
C LEU A 403 -20.95 7.87 0.14
N ASN A 404 -21.05 6.78 0.91
CA ASN A 404 -22.30 6.33 1.55
C ASN A 404 -22.70 7.14 2.80
N GLY A 405 -21.96 8.21 3.15
CA GLY A 405 -22.30 9.07 4.28
C GLY A 405 -22.04 8.49 5.67
N LEU A 406 -21.31 7.38 5.78
CA LEU A 406 -21.02 6.67 7.03
C LEU A 406 -19.72 7.15 7.71
N TRP A 407 -18.75 7.68 6.94
CA TRP A 407 -17.51 8.23 7.48
C TRP A 407 -17.63 9.73 7.79
N ASN A 408 -17.14 10.15 8.96
CA ASN A 408 -17.21 11.54 9.48
C ASN A 408 -15.81 12.09 9.84
N GLY A 409 -14.74 11.54 9.26
CA GLY A 409 -13.36 11.79 9.70
C GLY A 409 -12.98 11.05 11.00
N PRO A 410 -11.69 11.03 11.37
CA PRO A 410 -11.18 10.20 12.45
C PRO A 410 -11.35 10.78 13.87
N GLY A 411 -12.12 11.86 14.05
CA GLY A 411 -12.27 12.54 15.35
C GLY A 411 -12.75 11.61 16.49
N LEU A 412 -13.58 10.61 16.20
CA LEU A 412 -13.96 9.57 17.16
C LEU A 412 -12.79 8.62 17.48
N MET A 413 -12.06 8.17 16.46
CA MET A 413 -10.90 7.28 16.61
C MET A 413 -9.79 7.97 17.42
N ARG A 414 -9.49 9.23 17.14
CA ARG A 414 -8.55 10.06 17.91
C ARG A 414 -8.90 10.09 19.39
N LYS A 415 -10.18 10.34 19.73
CA LYS A 415 -10.64 10.31 21.13
C LYS A 415 -10.44 8.94 21.78
N LEU A 416 -10.82 7.85 21.11
CA LEU A 416 -10.69 6.48 21.63
C LEU A 416 -9.22 6.07 21.85
N MET A 417 -8.34 6.41 20.91
CA MET A 417 -6.91 6.04 20.98
C MET A 417 -6.17 6.78 22.09
N HIS A 418 -6.50 8.06 22.34
CA HIS A 418 -5.88 8.85 23.41
C HIS A 418 -6.54 8.65 24.79
N PHE A 419 -7.76 8.11 24.87
CA PHE A 419 -8.47 7.87 26.13
C PHE A 419 -7.69 6.98 27.12
N ARG A 420 -7.00 5.94 26.62
CA ARG A 420 -6.17 5.04 27.45
C ARG A 420 -4.91 5.69 28.02
N LEU A 421 -4.39 6.75 27.40
CA LEU A 421 -3.24 7.51 27.91
C LEU A 421 -3.64 8.42 29.07
N HIS A 422 -4.79 9.09 28.97
CA HIS A 422 -5.29 9.95 30.05
C HIS A 422 -5.69 9.18 31.32
N SER A 423 -6.22 7.96 31.19
CA SER A 423 -6.57 7.13 32.36
C SER A 423 -5.36 6.59 33.12
N LEU A 424 -4.18 6.49 32.49
CA LEU A 424 -2.94 6.08 33.15
C LEU A 424 -2.30 7.23 33.94
N ALA A 425 -2.42 8.48 33.47
CA ALA A 425 -1.91 9.66 34.16
C ALA A 425 -2.75 10.07 35.39
N SER A 426 -4.06 9.78 35.40
CA SER A 426 -5.00 10.25 36.43
C SER A 426 -5.39 9.22 37.51
N ARG A 427 -5.00 7.94 37.37
CA ARG A 427 -5.29 6.89 38.36
C ARG A 427 -4.09 6.34 39.12
N CYS A 428 -2.91 6.93 38.99
CA CYS A 428 -1.72 6.49 39.73
C CYS A 428 -1.72 6.88 41.23
N THR A 429 -2.87 7.30 41.78
CA THR A 429 -3.08 7.67 43.19
C THR A 429 -4.36 7.07 43.81
N ARG A 430 -4.71 5.81 43.49
CA ARG A 430 -5.39 4.90 44.46
C ARG A 430 -5.46 3.44 43.99
N ASN A 431 -5.00 2.54 44.87
CA ASN A 431 -5.25 1.10 44.94
C ASN A 431 -5.16 0.31 43.61
N MET A 432 -3.94 -0.18 43.31
CA MET A 432 -3.72 -1.18 42.27
C MET A 432 -3.43 -2.54 42.89
N GLY A 433 -4.38 -3.47 42.77
CA GLY A 433 -4.26 -4.85 43.24
C GLY A 433 -3.40 -5.74 42.34
N LEU A 434 -3.27 -7.01 42.74
CA LEU A 434 -2.34 -8.04 42.24
C LEU A 434 -2.18 -8.13 40.70
N LEU A 435 -3.23 -7.81 39.94
CA LEU A 435 -3.22 -7.81 38.47
C LEU A 435 -2.21 -6.82 37.85
N GLY A 436 -1.88 -5.73 38.56
CA GLY A 436 -0.87 -4.76 38.11
C GLY A 436 0.57 -5.27 38.19
N LEU A 437 0.85 -6.22 39.10
CA LEU A 437 2.19 -6.80 39.28
C LEU A 437 2.55 -7.73 38.10
N VAL A 438 1.58 -8.52 37.64
CA VAL A 438 1.75 -9.51 36.56
C VAL A 438 2.10 -8.85 35.22
N LEU A 439 1.48 -7.70 34.91
CA LEU A 439 1.77 -6.93 33.69
C LEU A 439 3.13 -6.23 33.71
N MET A 440 3.74 -6.02 34.88
CA MET A 440 5.04 -5.34 35.01
C MET A 440 6.24 -6.26 34.70
N ILE A 441 6.03 -7.58 34.79
CA ILE A 441 7.06 -8.62 34.60
C ILE A 441 7.21 -9.01 33.11
N LEU A 442 6.22 -8.70 32.26
CA LEU A 442 6.14 -9.14 30.86
C LEU A 442 6.30 -7.99 29.83
N ASP A 443 7.23 -7.06 30.06
CA ASP A 443 7.62 -6.04 29.05
C ASP A 443 8.95 -6.42 28.34
N PRO A 444 8.90 -7.12 27.18
CA PRO A 444 10.10 -7.51 26.45
C PRO A 444 10.88 -6.32 25.87
N PHE A 445 10.24 -5.17 25.63
CA PHE A 445 10.91 -3.99 25.07
C PHE A 445 11.82 -3.30 26.11
N LYS A 446 11.46 -3.37 27.39
CA LYS A 446 12.29 -2.87 28.50
C LYS A 446 13.59 -3.64 28.63
N ILE A 447 13.55 -4.96 28.41
CA ILE A 447 14.73 -5.85 28.45
C ILE A 447 15.68 -5.50 27.29
N VAL A 448 15.19 -5.52 26.05
CA VAL A 448 16.02 -5.24 24.86
C VAL A 448 16.66 -3.84 24.92
N ARG A 449 15.92 -2.82 25.37
CA ARG A 449 16.44 -1.45 25.51
C ARG A 449 17.57 -1.34 26.54
N ASN A 450 17.45 -2.03 27.68
CA ASN A 450 18.41 -1.90 28.78
C ASN A 450 19.63 -2.81 28.62
N TYR A 451 19.47 -4.02 28.09
CA TYR A 451 20.55 -5.02 28.03
C TYR A 451 21.24 -5.12 26.67
N VAL A 452 20.65 -4.64 25.57
CA VAL A 452 21.27 -4.71 24.22
C VAL A 452 21.71 -3.34 23.73
N PHE A 453 20.82 -2.35 23.69
CA PHE A 453 21.14 -1.05 23.07
C PHE A 453 22.07 -0.17 23.91
N LYS A 454 21.94 -0.15 25.24
CA LYS A 454 22.81 0.66 26.11
C LYS A 454 24.29 0.23 26.06
N PRO A 455 24.66 -1.06 26.23
CA PRO A 455 26.06 -1.49 26.19
C PRO A 455 26.77 -1.18 24.86
N VAL A 456 26.06 -1.38 23.74
CA VAL A 456 26.59 -1.12 22.39
C VAL A 456 26.88 0.37 22.17
N ALA A 457 26.00 1.26 22.66
CA ALA A 457 26.22 2.70 22.58
C ALA A 457 27.44 3.15 23.42
N THR A 458 27.65 2.59 24.61
CA THR A 458 28.83 2.88 25.44
C THR A 458 30.13 2.35 24.83
N LEU A 459 30.11 1.16 24.24
CA LEU A 459 31.27 0.60 23.51
C LEU A 459 31.65 1.45 22.28
N GLY A 460 30.65 1.93 21.52
CA GLY A 460 30.89 2.80 20.37
C GLY A 460 31.49 4.16 20.74
N LEU A 461 31.11 4.71 21.90
CA LEU A 461 31.70 5.96 22.41
C LEU A 461 33.13 5.76 22.90
N ALA A 462 33.40 4.69 23.67
CA ALA A 462 34.76 4.37 24.12
C ALA A 462 35.74 4.14 22.94
N ALA A 463 35.31 3.41 21.91
CA ALA A 463 36.11 3.21 20.70
C ALA A 463 36.36 4.51 19.91
N ALA A 464 35.42 5.46 19.93
CA ALA A 464 35.59 6.77 19.28
C ALA A 464 36.57 7.69 20.03
N GLU A 465 36.64 7.58 21.36
CA GLU A 465 37.62 8.30 22.18
C GLU A 465 39.02 7.72 22.02
N GLU A 466 39.17 6.39 22.02
CA GLU A 466 40.45 5.72 21.76
C GLU A 466 40.99 6.05 20.34
N TYR A 467 40.10 6.21 19.36
CA TYR A 467 40.46 6.64 18.01
C TYR A 467 40.99 8.09 17.94
N ARG A 468 40.48 9.01 18.79
CA ARG A 468 41.01 10.38 18.87
C ARG A 468 42.44 10.42 19.42
N ALA A 469 42.78 9.53 20.35
CA ALA A 469 44.10 9.49 20.98
C ALA A 469 45.24 9.03 20.03
N ARG A 470 44.93 8.30 18.95
CA ARG A 470 45.95 7.71 18.05
C ARG A 470 46.37 8.60 16.86
N LYS A 471 45.93 9.87 16.81
CA LYS A 471 46.00 10.69 15.59
C LYS A 471 47.31 11.45 15.34
N GLU A 472 48.46 10.91 15.77
CA GLU A 472 49.76 11.62 15.68
C GLU A 472 50.95 10.82 15.10
N LYS A 473 50.76 9.62 14.53
CA LYS A 473 51.84 8.88 13.83
C LYS A 473 51.45 8.23 12.49
N SER A 474 52.01 8.83 11.43
CA SER A 474 52.34 8.30 10.08
C SER A 474 51.26 7.64 9.19
N VAL A 475 51.30 8.00 7.90
CA VAL A 475 50.25 7.77 6.90
C VAL A 475 50.38 6.44 6.12
N THR A 476 51.49 5.71 6.27
CA THR A 476 51.70 4.43 5.55
C THR A 476 50.87 3.26 6.05
N THR A 477 50.34 3.31 7.28
CA THR A 477 49.53 2.23 7.88
C THR A 477 48.11 2.14 7.30
N THR A 478 47.58 3.25 6.78
CA THR A 478 46.16 3.39 6.42
C THR A 478 45.69 2.44 5.31
N LYS A 479 46.54 2.15 4.31
CA LYS A 479 46.18 1.25 3.21
C LYS A 479 46.04 -0.21 3.66
N ASN A 480 46.95 -0.69 4.51
CA ASN A 480 46.91 -2.07 5.02
C ASN A 480 45.75 -2.28 6.00
N VAL A 481 45.44 -1.27 6.83
CA VAL A 481 44.24 -1.29 7.70
C VAL A 481 42.97 -1.31 6.85
N PHE A 482 42.87 -0.48 5.80
CA PHE A 482 41.71 -0.44 4.92
C PHE A 482 41.52 -1.77 4.17
N LEU A 483 42.59 -2.39 3.67
CA LEU A 483 42.51 -3.69 2.98
C LEU A 483 42.06 -4.81 3.93
N LYS A 484 42.61 -4.87 5.16
CA LYS A 484 42.16 -5.84 6.18
C LYS A 484 40.70 -5.62 6.57
N LEU A 485 40.27 -4.36 6.74
CA LEU A 485 38.88 -4.00 7.03
C LEU A 485 37.93 -4.44 5.90
N LEU A 486 38.32 -4.23 4.64
CA LEU A 486 37.56 -4.65 3.46
C LEU A 486 37.36 -6.17 3.43
N VAL A 487 38.43 -6.95 3.67
CA VAL A 487 38.36 -8.42 3.73
C VAL A 487 37.44 -8.89 4.84
N VAL A 488 37.56 -8.34 6.06
CA VAL A 488 36.68 -8.67 7.19
C VAL A 488 35.20 -8.38 6.87
N VAL A 489 34.91 -7.25 6.22
CA VAL A 489 33.53 -6.90 5.80
C VAL A 489 33.00 -7.84 4.73
N LEU A 490 33.81 -8.22 3.73
CA LEU A 490 33.40 -9.15 2.67
C LEU A 490 33.17 -10.58 3.20
N VAL A 491 34.05 -11.07 4.08
CA VAL A 491 33.87 -12.37 4.74
C VAL A 491 32.65 -12.36 5.63
N GLY A 492 32.47 -11.33 6.48
CA GLY A 492 31.30 -11.18 7.34
C GLY A 492 29.97 -11.13 6.57
N PHE A 493 29.93 -10.41 5.44
CA PHE A 493 28.76 -10.39 4.56
C PHE A 493 28.46 -11.76 3.95
N SER A 494 29.49 -12.47 3.50
CA SER A 494 29.36 -13.81 2.91
C SER A 494 28.85 -14.85 3.92
N VAL A 495 29.36 -14.80 5.16
CA VAL A 495 28.92 -15.65 6.28
C VAL A 495 27.45 -15.43 6.64
N VAL A 496 26.99 -14.18 6.69
CA VAL A 496 25.58 -13.85 6.93
C VAL A 496 24.69 -14.35 5.79
N TRP A 497 25.11 -14.19 4.53
CA TRP A 497 24.37 -14.70 3.37
C TRP A 497 24.30 -16.23 3.33
N ALA A 498 25.38 -16.93 3.63
CA ALA A 498 25.40 -18.39 3.71
C ALA A 498 24.42 -18.90 4.79
N SER A 499 24.40 -18.27 5.96
CA SER A 499 23.44 -18.60 7.03
C SER A 499 21.97 -18.45 6.59
N ILE A 500 21.64 -17.33 5.94
CA ILE A 500 20.29 -17.05 5.41
C ILE A 500 19.92 -18.08 4.33
N PHE A 501 20.83 -18.35 3.40
CA PHE A 501 20.60 -19.31 2.31
C PHE A 501 20.34 -20.73 2.84
N LEU A 502 21.14 -21.21 3.79
CA LEU A 502 20.96 -22.53 4.42
C LEU A 502 19.61 -22.64 5.13
N TYR A 503 19.17 -21.59 5.83
CA TYR A 503 17.84 -21.59 6.45
C TYR A 503 16.71 -21.62 5.40
N LEU A 504 16.81 -20.82 4.33
CA LEU A 504 15.80 -20.80 3.26
C LEU A 504 15.73 -22.16 2.53
N TYR A 505 16.87 -22.77 2.23
CA TYR A 505 16.94 -24.09 1.63
C TYR A 505 16.29 -25.16 2.52
N PHE A 506 16.63 -25.17 3.82
CA PHE A 506 15.99 -26.05 4.80
C PHE A 506 14.47 -25.80 4.87
N TYR A 507 14.03 -24.54 4.92
CA TYR A 507 12.62 -24.18 4.99
C TYR A 507 11.83 -24.75 3.79
N TYR A 508 12.27 -24.48 2.56
CA TYR A 508 11.57 -24.96 1.36
C TYR A 508 11.67 -26.47 1.12
N SER A 509 12.73 -27.12 1.60
CA SER A 509 12.87 -28.59 1.53
C SER A 509 12.04 -29.31 2.61
N TYR A 510 11.82 -28.67 3.76
CA TYR A 510 11.17 -29.30 4.93
C TYR A 510 9.68 -28.94 5.10
N MET A 511 9.24 -27.78 4.62
CA MET A 511 7.84 -27.35 4.66
C MET A 511 7.10 -27.69 3.36
N PRO A 512 6.10 -28.59 3.39
CA PRO A 512 5.22 -28.80 2.24
C PRO A 512 4.25 -27.61 2.06
N SER A 513 3.66 -27.53 0.87
CA SER A 513 2.54 -26.64 0.55
C SER A 513 1.37 -26.82 1.53
N VAL A 514 0.83 -25.70 2.01
CA VAL A 514 0.00 -25.62 3.23
C VAL A 514 -1.47 -25.95 3.00
N LEU A 515 -2.04 -25.49 1.88
CA LEU A 515 -3.46 -25.53 1.58
C LEU A 515 -3.66 -25.73 0.07
N HIS A 516 -4.46 -26.71 -0.29
CA HIS A 516 -4.87 -26.98 -1.66
C HIS A 516 -6.39 -27.04 -1.74
N VAL A 517 -6.96 -26.36 -2.74
CA VAL A 517 -8.41 -26.30 -2.96
C VAL A 517 -8.70 -26.87 -4.35
N LYS A 518 -9.69 -27.75 -4.44
CA LYS A 518 -10.20 -28.36 -5.68
C LYS A 518 -11.72 -28.28 -5.68
N ASP A 519 -12.31 -27.83 -6.77
CA ASP A 519 -13.76 -27.85 -6.94
C ASP A 519 -14.25 -29.30 -7.17
N VAL A 520 -15.42 -29.62 -6.64
CA VAL A 520 -15.99 -30.97 -6.60
C VAL A 520 -17.29 -30.99 -7.39
N HIS A 521 -17.23 -31.47 -8.63
CA HIS A 521 -18.40 -31.60 -9.49
C HIS A 521 -19.13 -32.92 -9.22
N LEU A 522 -20.13 -32.86 -8.33
CA LEU A 522 -21.00 -34.00 -7.98
C LEU A 522 -21.98 -34.29 -9.12
N ASN A 523 -21.95 -35.52 -9.61
CA ASN A 523 -22.85 -36.06 -10.62
C ASN A 523 -23.68 -37.20 -10.02
N ILE A 524 -24.97 -37.23 -10.36
CA ILE A 524 -25.84 -38.38 -10.07
C ILE A 524 -25.71 -39.31 -11.28
N ARG A 525 -25.12 -40.49 -11.09
CA ARG A 525 -25.04 -41.50 -12.16
C ARG A 525 -26.38 -42.24 -12.25
N GLU A 526 -26.93 -42.34 -13.46
CA GLU A 526 -28.04 -43.23 -13.73
C GLU A 526 -27.59 -44.68 -13.56
N CYS A 527 -28.39 -45.47 -12.84
CA CYS A 527 -28.12 -46.89 -12.65
C CYS A 527 -28.43 -47.64 -13.94
N GLN A 528 -27.44 -48.32 -14.52
CA GLN A 528 -27.69 -49.23 -15.65
C GLN A 528 -28.56 -50.41 -15.19
N ASP A 529 -29.48 -50.83 -16.06
CA ASP A 529 -30.46 -51.87 -15.75
C ASP A 529 -29.79 -53.19 -15.30
N ASN A 530 -30.37 -53.80 -14.26
CA ASN A 530 -30.00 -55.08 -13.60
C ASN A 530 -29.17 -55.04 -12.30
N ALA A 531 -28.99 -53.88 -11.65
CA ALA A 531 -28.56 -53.82 -10.24
C ALA A 531 -29.76 -53.54 -9.31
N TYR A 532 -30.36 -54.61 -8.74
CA TYR A 532 -31.56 -54.56 -7.87
C TYR A 532 -31.41 -53.78 -6.54
N ASP A 533 -30.25 -53.17 -6.25
CA ASP A 533 -30.01 -52.32 -5.08
C ASP A 533 -29.20 -51.05 -5.42
N CYS A 534 -29.36 -50.53 -6.65
CA CYS A 534 -28.71 -49.26 -7.04
C CYS A 534 -29.58 -48.06 -6.65
N LYS A 535 -29.26 -47.44 -5.50
CA LYS A 535 -29.77 -46.10 -5.15
C LYS A 535 -28.80 -45.04 -5.70
N PRO A 536 -29.19 -44.20 -6.68
CA PRO A 536 -28.29 -43.22 -7.26
C PRO A 536 -28.04 -42.09 -6.26
N TYR A 537 -26.80 -41.96 -5.81
CA TYR A 537 -26.32 -40.92 -4.90
C TYR A 537 -25.45 -39.91 -5.66
N PRO A 538 -25.40 -38.62 -5.25
CA PRO A 538 -24.41 -37.67 -5.77
C PRO A 538 -22.98 -38.16 -5.53
N THR A 539 -22.20 -38.31 -6.61
CA THR A 539 -20.83 -38.81 -6.60
C THR A 539 -19.88 -37.94 -7.42
N ALA A 540 -18.66 -37.74 -6.94
CA ALA A 540 -17.60 -37.05 -7.67
C ALA A 540 -16.28 -37.83 -7.56
N ASN A 541 -15.57 -38.01 -8.67
CA ASN A 541 -14.16 -38.39 -8.65
C ASN A 541 -13.33 -37.11 -8.78
N VAL A 542 -12.42 -36.87 -7.84
CA VAL A 542 -11.57 -35.67 -7.81
C VAL A 542 -10.11 -36.09 -7.88
N ALA A 543 -9.42 -35.68 -8.94
CA ALA A 543 -7.98 -35.86 -9.07
C ALA A 543 -7.25 -34.93 -8.08
N LEU A 544 -6.58 -35.55 -7.10
CA LEU A 544 -5.68 -34.88 -6.18
C LEU A 544 -4.38 -34.50 -6.91
N THR A 545 -3.92 -35.32 -7.86
CA THR A 545 -2.62 -35.14 -8.53
C THR A 545 -2.68 -35.38 -10.05
N ASN A 546 -1.85 -34.64 -10.81
CA ASN A 546 -1.66 -34.84 -12.25
C ASN A 546 -0.32 -35.57 -12.49
N HIS A 547 -0.26 -36.87 -12.20
CA HIS A 547 0.92 -37.74 -12.37
C HIS A 547 2.19 -37.38 -11.57
N GLN A 548 2.13 -36.44 -10.61
CA GLN A 548 3.26 -36.09 -9.72
C GLN A 548 2.86 -36.25 -8.25
N ARG A 549 3.77 -36.77 -7.41
CA ARG A 549 3.54 -36.90 -5.96
C ARG A 549 3.40 -35.50 -5.32
N PHE A 550 2.24 -35.26 -4.72
CA PHE A 550 1.79 -33.94 -4.25
C PHE A 550 1.70 -33.85 -2.72
N LEU A 551 1.36 -34.97 -2.08
CA LEU A 551 1.41 -35.11 -0.64
C LEU A 551 2.80 -35.60 -0.24
N MET A 552 3.30 -35.08 0.88
CA MET A 552 4.60 -35.48 1.42
C MET A 552 4.41 -36.74 2.27
N VAL A 553 5.08 -37.83 1.89
CA VAL A 553 5.04 -39.11 2.62
C VAL A 553 5.34 -38.88 4.11
N GLY A 554 4.50 -39.42 4.98
CA GLY A 554 4.61 -39.26 6.45
C GLY A 554 4.22 -37.89 7.01
N GLN A 555 3.82 -36.90 6.20
CA GLN A 555 3.15 -35.70 6.69
C GLN A 555 1.64 -35.98 6.85
N PRO A 556 1.03 -35.73 8.02
CA PRO A 556 -0.41 -35.81 8.16
C PRO A 556 -1.13 -34.64 7.48
N TYR A 557 -2.21 -34.94 6.78
CA TYR A 557 -3.10 -33.98 6.12
C TYR A 557 -4.53 -34.10 6.66
N LYS A 558 -5.20 -32.95 6.75
CA LYS A 558 -6.65 -32.87 6.93
C LYS A 558 -7.30 -32.76 5.56
N ILE A 559 -8.25 -33.64 5.27
CA ILE A 559 -9.05 -33.61 4.05
C ILE A 559 -10.47 -33.21 4.46
N ILE A 560 -10.89 -32.05 3.97
CA ILE A 560 -12.10 -31.35 4.38
C ILE A 560 -12.95 -31.09 3.13
N LEU A 561 -14.22 -31.49 3.15
CA LEU A 561 -15.18 -31.13 2.12
C LEU A 561 -16.04 -29.97 2.63
N ASN A 562 -16.00 -28.83 1.95
CA ASN A 562 -16.92 -27.73 2.18
C ASN A 562 -18.08 -27.83 1.19
N LEU A 563 -19.31 -27.85 1.71
CA LEU A 563 -20.54 -27.89 0.95
C LEU A 563 -21.24 -26.53 1.10
N GLU A 564 -21.46 -25.82 0.01
CA GLU A 564 -22.24 -24.59 0.00
C GLU A 564 -23.71 -24.95 -0.24
N MET A 565 -24.53 -24.85 0.81
CA MET A 565 -25.91 -25.33 0.83
C MET A 565 -26.90 -24.15 0.91
N PRO A 566 -27.96 -24.10 0.10
CA PRO A 566 -29.09 -23.20 0.37
C PRO A 566 -29.76 -23.54 1.70
N GLU A 567 -30.21 -22.52 2.43
CA GLU A 567 -31.00 -22.67 3.68
C GLU A 567 -32.49 -22.96 3.39
N SER A 568 -32.76 -23.87 2.45
CA SER A 568 -34.12 -24.23 2.03
C SER A 568 -34.84 -25.10 3.07
N GLU A 569 -36.19 -25.05 3.08
CA GLU A 569 -37.00 -26.00 3.87
C GLU A 569 -36.65 -27.46 3.56
N HIS A 570 -36.28 -27.76 2.31
CA HIS A 570 -35.93 -29.10 1.88
C HIS A 570 -34.65 -29.57 2.59
N ASN A 571 -33.56 -28.79 2.51
CA ASN A 571 -32.32 -29.08 3.22
C ASN A 571 -32.50 -29.10 4.75
N GLY A 572 -33.42 -28.29 5.29
CA GLY A 572 -33.78 -28.33 6.71
C GLY A 572 -34.48 -29.63 7.14
N LYS A 573 -35.28 -30.25 6.26
CA LYS A 573 -36.02 -31.50 6.53
C LYS A 573 -35.20 -32.77 6.30
N ILE A 574 -34.12 -32.72 5.51
CA ILE A 574 -33.18 -33.84 5.30
C ILE A 574 -32.54 -34.31 6.62
N GLY A 575 -32.28 -33.39 7.56
CA GLY A 575 -31.63 -33.72 8.84
C GLY A 575 -30.16 -34.10 8.66
N MET A 576 -29.76 -35.22 9.26
CA MET A 576 -28.38 -35.73 9.14
C MET A 576 -28.20 -36.53 7.86
N PHE A 577 -27.22 -36.15 7.04
CA PHE A 577 -26.78 -36.89 5.86
C PHE A 577 -25.35 -37.39 6.05
N THR A 578 -24.99 -38.50 5.40
CA THR A 578 -23.63 -39.06 5.46
C THR A 578 -22.85 -38.72 4.20
N VAL A 579 -21.65 -38.18 4.37
CA VAL A 579 -20.66 -37.98 3.30
C VAL A 579 -19.55 -39.00 3.49
N CYS A 580 -19.24 -39.77 2.46
CA CYS A 580 -18.09 -40.67 2.40
C CYS A 580 -17.04 -40.14 1.43
N GLY A 581 -15.77 -40.18 1.84
CA GLY A 581 -14.61 -39.97 0.98
C GLY A 581 -13.75 -41.23 0.94
N THR A 582 -13.50 -41.75 -0.26
CA THR A 582 -12.65 -42.91 -0.52
C THR A 582 -11.45 -42.47 -1.34
N VAL A 583 -10.26 -42.46 -0.73
CA VAL A 583 -8.99 -42.17 -1.38
C VAL A 583 -8.51 -43.39 -2.15
N LYS A 584 -8.05 -43.18 -3.38
CA LYS A 584 -7.57 -44.22 -4.29
C LYS A 584 -6.19 -43.92 -4.87
N ASP A 585 -5.46 -44.98 -5.16
CA ASP A 585 -4.18 -44.91 -5.87
C ASP A 585 -4.37 -44.84 -7.40
N TYR A 586 -3.25 -44.84 -8.14
CA TYR A 586 -3.24 -44.81 -9.60
C TYR A 586 -3.87 -46.06 -10.25
N GLY A 587 -3.87 -47.20 -9.55
CA GLY A 587 -4.54 -48.43 -9.96
C GLY A 587 -6.03 -48.49 -9.62
N HIS A 588 -6.60 -47.38 -9.12
CA HIS A 588 -7.95 -47.30 -8.56
C HIS A 588 -8.22 -48.19 -7.32
N VAL A 589 -7.17 -48.68 -6.66
CA VAL A 589 -7.27 -49.45 -5.41
C VAL A 589 -7.64 -48.51 -4.26
N GLU A 590 -8.54 -48.95 -3.38
CA GLU A 590 -8.95 -48.19 -2.19
C GLU A 590 -7.81 -48.18 -1.15
N VAL A 591 -7.28 -46.98 -0.87
CA VAL A 591 -6.17 -46.75 0.08
C VAL A 591 -6.71 -46.39 1.47
N ALA A 592 -7.74 -45.55 1.53
CA ALA A 592 -8.41 -45.19 2.78
C ALA A 592 -9.84 -44.73 2.53
N ARG A 593 -10.75 -45.06 3.44
CA ARG A 593 -12.15 -44.64 3.38
C ARG A 593 -12.60 -44.07 4.71
N SER A 594 -13.35 -42.98 4.65
CA SER A 594 -13.95 -42.35 5.82
C SER A 594 -15.34 -41.85 5.49
N CYS A 595 -16.28 -42.12 6.38
CA CYS A 595 -17.64 -41.59 6.32
C CYS A 595 -17.91 -40.71 7.55
N ARG A 596 -18.60 -39.59 7.32
CA ARG A 596 -18.91 -38.58 8.32
C ARG A 596 -20.35 -38.12 8.15
N MET A 597 -21.08 -38.06 9.26
CA MET A 597 -22.39 -37.43 9.28
C MET A 597 -22.23 -35.91 9.34
N SER A 598 -23.11 -35.19 8.65
CA SER A 598 -23.23 -33.74 8.73
C SER A 598 -24.70 -33.33 8.59
N MET A 599 -25.00 -32.07 8.87
CA MET A 599 -26.32 -31.47 8.74
C MET A 599 -26.20 -29.98 8.46
N LEU A 600 -27.21 -29.40 7.83
CA LEU A 600 -27.42 -27.96 7.85
C LEU A 600 -27.55 -27.52 9.32
N HIS A 601 -26.87 -26.45 9.74
CA HIS A 601 -26.89 -26.12 11.18
C HIS A 601 -28.24 -25.54 11.57
N TYR A 602 -28.81 -26.07 12.64
CA TYR A 602 -30.09 -25.59 13.14
C TYR A 602 -30.01 -24.12 13.58
N LYS A 603 -30.99 -23.34 13.13
CA LYS A 603 -31.30 -22.00 13.62
C LYS A 603 -32.77 -22.01 14.06
N SER A 604 -33.07 -21.44 15.23
CA SER A 604 -34.46 -21.27 15.66
C SER A 604 -35.20 -20.29 14.74
N ASP A 605 -36.52 -20.46 14.62
CA ASP A 605 -37.31 -19.62 13.71
C ASP A 605 -37.35 -18.15 14.13
N LEU A 606 -37.21 -17.87 15.44
CA LEU A 606 -36.95 -16.52 15.94
C LEU A 606 -35.62 -15.95 15.40
N LEU A 607 -34.54 -16.73 15.43
CA LEU A 607 -33.24 -16.30 14.92
C LEU A 607 -33.26 -16.14 13.40
N LYS A 608 -33.92 -17.05 12.67
CA LYS A 608 -34.15 -16.89 11.21
C LYS A 608 -34.91 -15.61 10.93
N THR A 609 -36.02 -15.35 11.63
CA THR A 609 -36.85 -14.15 11.44
C THR A 609 -36.04 -12.88 11.71
N ILE A 610 -35.27 -12.84 12.79
CA ILE A 610 -34.39 -11.70 13.11
C ILE A 610 -33.32 -11.51 12.03
N LEU A 611 -32.64 -12.57 11.58
CA LEU A 611 -31.60 -12.48 10.55
C LEU A 611 -32.19 -12.07 9.20
N THR A 612 -33.34 -12.62 8.82
CA THR A 612 -34.07 -12.28 7.59
C THR A 612 -34.52 -10.83 7.65
N PHE A 613 -35.02 -10.32 8.78
CA PHE A 613 -35.39 -8.91 8.94
C PHE A 613 -34.18 -7.97 8.90
N VAL A 614 -33.09 -8.30 9.61
CA VAL A 614 -31.85 -7.52 9.66
C VAL A 614 -31.15 -7.47 8.30
N PHE A 615 -31.19 -8.57 7.54
CA PHE A 615 -30.54 -8.67 6.23
C PHE A 615 -31.50 -8.58 5.04
N ALA A 616 -32.81 -8.34 5.25
CA ALA A 616 -33.83 -8.23 4.21
C ALA A 616 -33.41 -7.30 3.05
N PRO A 617 -32.85 -6.09 3.29
CA PRO A 617 -32.37 -5.25 2.19
C PRO A 617 -31.30 -5.93 1.33
N LEU A 618 -30.35 -6.65 1.94
CA LEU A 618 -29.27 -7.32 1.21
C LEU A 618 -29.77 -8.57 0.46
N LEU A 619 -30.76 -9.27 1.02
CA LEU A 619 -31.41 -10.41 0.37
C LEU A 619 -32.26 -9.95 -0.84
N VAL A 620 -33.12 -8.94 -0.67
CA VAL A 620 -34.00 -8.41 -1.73
C VAL A 620 -33.21 -7.81 -2.91
N PHE A 621 -32.07 -7.17 -2.66
CA PHE A 621 -31.21 -6.64 -3.72
C PHE A 621 -30.19 -7.66 -4.28
N GLY A 622 -30.23 -8.92 -3.85
CA GLY A 622 -29.32 -9.97 -4.33
C GLY A 622 -27.85 -9.79 -3.93
N TYR A 623 -27.54 -8.86 -3.01
CA TYR A 623 -26.20 -8.70 -2.44
C TYR A 623 -25.84 -9.79 -1.43
N ARG A 624 -26.82 -10.59 -1.02
CA ARG A 624 -26.67 -11.75 -0.15
C ARG A 624 -27.68 -12.82 -0.56
N GLU A 625 -27.27 -14.08 -0.47
CA GLU A 625 -28.11 -15.25 -0.68
C GLU A 625 -28.33 -15.98 0.65
N GLU A 626 -29.44 -16.70 0.79
CA GLU A 626 -29.72 -17.55 1.95
C GLU A 626 -28.99 -18.89 1.81
N LYS A 627 -27.72 -18.89 2.24
CA LYS A 627 -26.83 -20.05 2.15
C LYS A 627 -25.91 -20.20 3.34
N GLN A 628 -25.57 -21.46 3.62
CA GLN A 628 -24.64 -21.86 4.66
C GLN A 628 -23.50 -22.70 4.06
N LEU A 629 -22.28 -22.44 4.53
CA LEU A 629 -21.14 -23.34 4.30
C LEU A 629 -21.14 -24.43 5.38
N VAL A 630 -21.28 -25.69 4.97
CA VAL A 630 -21.23 -26.87 5.83
C VAL A 630 -19.91 -27.59 5.60
N THR A 631 -19.05 -27.60 6.62
CA THR A 631 -17.70 -28.16 6.58
C THR A 631 -17.68 -29.58 7.14
N VAL A 632 -17.20 -30.54 6.35
CA VAL A 632 -17.11 -31.97 6.70
C VAL A 632 -15.65 -32.42 6.70
N GLU A 633 -15.07 -32.64 7.88
CA GLU A 633 -13.69 -33.17 8.02
C GLU A 633 -13.69 -34.69 7.75
N LEU A 634 -13.56 -35.07 6.47
CA LEU A 634 -13.52 -36.46 6.01
C LEU A 634 -12.36 -37.22 6.67
N PHE A 635 -11.15 -36.66 6.61
CA PHE A 635 -9.97 -37.22 7.28
C PHE A 635 -9.31 -36.16 8.15
N SER A 636 -9.14 -36.48 9.44
CA SER A 636 -8.49 -35.60 10.43
C SER A 636 -6.96 -35.70 10.43
N ASN A 637 -6.44 -36.84 9.95
CA ASN A 637 -5.03 -37.20 10.01
C ASN A 637 -4.69 -38.25 8.92
N PHE A 638 -4.95 -37.91 7.65
CA PHE A 638 -4.58 -38.74 6.51
C PHE A 638 -3.06 -38.74 6.32
N LEU A 639 -2.45 -39.91 6.18
CA LEU A 639 -1.03 -40.08 5.89
C LEU A 639 -0.91 -40.73 4.50
N ASP A 640 -0.16 -40.08 3.60
CA ASP A 640 0.12 -40.63 2.28
C ASP A 640 1.25 -41.65 2.36
N ASP A 641 1.08 -42.79 1.68
CA ASP A 641 2.05 -43.88 1.67
C ASP A 641 2.91 -43.88 0.40
N SER A 642 4.15 -44.29 0.58
CA SER A 642 5.14 -44.53 -0.46
C SER A 642 4.77 -45.66 -1.44
N THR A 643 4.00 -46.67 -1.02
CA THR A 643 3.64 -47.83 -1.85
C THR A 643 2.38 -47.60 -2.69
N HIS A 644 1.32 -47.07 -2.06
CA HIS A 644 0.05 -46.71 -2.71
C HIS A 644 -0.22 -45.19 -2.56
N PRO A 645 0.39 -44.33 -3.39
CA PRO A 645 0.23 -42.88 -3.26
C PRO A 645 -1.18 -42.42 -3.67
N ALA A 646 -1.77 -41.53 -2.88
CA ALA A 646 -3.08 -40.96 -3.12
C ALA A 646 -3.11 -40.10 -4.40
N THR A 647 -3.82 -40.57 -5.43
CA THR A 647 -3.98 -39.82 -6.70
C THR A 647 -5.37 -39.23 -6.86
N ASN A 648 -6.40 -39.95 -6.41
CA ASN A 648 -7.79 -39.60 -6.59
C ASN A 648 -8.56 -39.75 -5.27
N ILE A 649 -9.66 -39.01 -5.13
CA ILE A 649 -10.65 -39.25 -4.07
C ILE A 649 -12.05 -39.30 -4.67
N ASP A 650 -12.77 -40.38 -4.39
CA ASP A 650 -14.18 -40.52 -4.68
C ASP A 650 -14.99 -39.99 -3.51
N ILE A 651 -15.82 -38.98 -3.74
CA ILE A 651 -16.72 -38.36 -2.78
C ILE A 651 -18.13 -38.82 -3.10
N THR A 652 -18.83 -39.38 -2.11
CA THR A 652 -20.22 -39.85 -2.22
C THR A 652 -21.05 -39.22 -1.10
N ILE A 653 -22.19 -38.61 -1.45
CA ILE A 653 -23.15 -38.10 -0.46
C ILE A 653 -24.34 -39.06 -0.41
N HIS A 654 -24.53 -39.76 0.70
CA HIS A 654 -25.64 -40.69 0.90
C HIS A 654 -26.95 -39.96 1.25
N CYS A 655 -27.34 -39.01 0.40
CA CYS A 655 -28.63 -38.34 0.39
C CYS A 655 -28.95 -37.99 -1.06
N ARG A 656 -30.10 -38.47 -1.58
CA ARG A 656 -30.46 -38.31 -3.00
C ARG A 656 -30.87 -36.87 -3.33
N ASP A 657 -31.68 -36.27 -2.47
CA ASP A 657 -32.42 -35.05 -2.77
C ASP A 657 -31.73 -33.78 -2.20
N ILE A 658 -30.47 -33.91 -1.76
CA ILE A 658 -29.67 -32.82 -1.19
C ILE A 658 -29.44 -31.69 -2.20
N GLN A 659 -29.77 -30.46 -1.79
CA GLN A 659 -29.58 -29.27 -2.61
C GLN A 659 -28.24 -28.61 -2.27
N LEU A 660 -27.42 -28.35 -3.29
CA LEU A 660 -26.06 -27.80 -3.17
C LEU A 660 -25.85 -26.73 -4.25
N TYR A 661 -25.17 -25.64 -3.93
CA TYR A 661 -24.70 -24.65 -4.90
C TYR A 661 -23.29 -24.97 -5.40
N SER A 662 -22.39 -25.33 -4.49
CA SER A 662 -21.02 -25.72 -4.81
C SER A 662 -20.48 -26.70 -3.77
N ALA A 663 -19.43 -27.43 -4.14
CA ALA A 663 -18.67 -28.28 -3.23
C ALA A 663 -17.17 -28.10 -3.51
N GLN A 664 -16.37 -27.96 -2.46
CA GLN A 664 -14.93 -27.73 -2.55
C GLN A 664 -14.17 -28.64 -1.59
N LEU A 665 -13.23 -29.40 -2.13
CA LEU A 665 -12.31 -30.21 -1.37
C LEU A 665 -11.09 -29.37 -0.98
N GLN A 666 -10.80 -29.33 0.30
CA GLN A 666 -9.61 -28.68 0.86
C GLN A 666 -8.70 -29.74 1.50
N VAL A 667 -7.44 -29.77 1.05
CA VAL A 667 -6.39 -30.59 1.65
C VAL A 667 -5.43 -29.65 2.37
N VAL A 668 -5.34 -29.78 3.69
CA VAL A 668 -4.59 -28.88 4.58
C VAL A 668 -3.51 -29.68 5.28
N ALA A 669 -2.26 -29.21 5.26
CA ALA A 669 -1.18 -29.87 6.00
C ALA A 669 -1.38 -29.67 7.53
N ASN A 670 -1.49 -30.77 8.28
CA ASN A 670 -1.65 -30.73 9.73
C ASN A 670 -0.27 -30.72 10.41
N PHE A 671 0.31 -29.53 10.58
CA PHE A 671 1.67 -29.42 11.10
C PHE A 671 1.78 -29.76 12.59
N THR A 672 2.78 -30.57 12.95
CA THR A 672 3.18 -30.88 14.32
C THR A 672 4.67 -30.60 14.53
N GLY A 673 5.13 -30.58 15.79
CA GLY A 673 6.54 -30.41 16.13
C GLY A 673 7.20 -29.17 15.53
N LEU A 674 8.38 -29.33 14.92
CA LEU A 674 9.14 -28.23 14.33
C LEU A 674 8.38 -27.54 13.18
N ARG A 675 7.66 -28.29 12.34
CA ARG A 675 6.84 -27.71 11.26
C ARG A 675 5.75 -26.78 11.79
N TYR A 676 5.11 -27.14 12.91
CA TYR A 676 4.11 -26.29 13.55
C TYR A 676 4.70 -24.95 14.01
N LEU A 677 5.91 -25.00 14.60
CA LEU A 677 6.61 -23.80 15.05
C LEU A 677 7.05 -22.93 13.86
N MET A 678 7.58 -23.54 12.79
CA MET A 678 7.96 -22.85 11.56
C MET A 678 6.78 -22.22 10.81
N PHE A 679 5.60 -22.87 10.85
CA PHE A 679 4.40 -22.37 10.20
C PHE A 679 3.73 -21.21 10.96
N ASN A 680 3.53 -21.36 12.27
CA ASN A 680 2.84 -20.36 13.09
C ASN A 680 3.74 -19.21 13.52
N TRP A 681 5.05 -19.44 13.61
CA TRP A 681 6.05 -18.45 14.03
C TRP A 681 7.19 -18.34 12.99
N PRO A 682 6.90 -18.00 11.72
CA PRO A 682 7.88 -18.02 10.64
C PRO A 682 9.04 -17.03 10.84
N VAL A 683 8.79 -15.90 11.51
CA VAL A 683 9.81 -14.90 11.83
C VAL A 683 10.72 -15.38 12.99
N LEU A 684 10.15 -16.04 14.00
CA LEU A 684 10.90 -16.51 15.16
C LEU A 684 11.76 -17.73 14.80
N SER A 685 11.20 -18.67 14.04
CA SER A 685 11.95 -19.82 13.50
C SER A 685 13.07 -19.38 12.56
N ALA A 686 12.83 -18.39 11.69
CA ALA A 686 13.87 -17.80 10.86
C ALA A 686 14.97 -17.13 11.69
N LEU A 687 14.60 -16.35 12.71
CA LEU A 687 15.60 -15.71 13.58
C LEU A 687 16.47 -16.74 14.31
N ILE A 688 15.85 -17.78 14.89
CA ILE A 688 16.57 -18.87 15.57
C ILE A 688 17.46 -19.63 14.58
N GLY A 689 16.91 -20.10 13.47
CA GLY A 689 17.66 -20.85 12.46
C GLY A 689 18.83 -20.08 11.85
N ILE A 690 18.63 -18.81 11.49
CA ILE A 690 19.70 -17.95 10.97
C ILE A 690 20.74 -17.66 12.07
N THR A 691 20.34 -17.46 13.32
CA THR A 691 21.31 -17.24 14.42
C THR A 691 22.13 -18.49 14.73
N THR A 692 21.50 -19.67 14.73
CA THR A 692 22.18 -20.97 14.93
C THR A 692 23.13 -21.29 13.78
N ASN A 693 22.68 -21.14 12.52
CA ASN A 693 23.54 -21.30 11.35
C ASN A 693 24.72 -20.30 11.37
N LEU A 694 24.45 -19.04 11.73
CA LEU A 694 25.48 -18.00 11.86
C LEU A 694 26.50 -18.37 12.94
N PHE A 695 26.06 -18.87 14.10
CA PHE A 695 26.92 -19.32 15.18
C PHE A 695 27.85 -20.47 14.75
N PHE A 696 27.33 -21.50 14.08
CA PHE A 696 28.16 -22.60 13.60
C PHE A 696 29.14 -22.18 12.50
N ILE A 697 28.71 -21.36 11.53
CA ILE A 697 29.62 -20.85 10.49
C ILE A 697 30.69 -19.95 11.13
N LEU A 698 30.33 -19.10 12.10
CA LEU A 698 31.30 -18.28 12.83
C LEU A 698 32.30 -19.14 13.62
N ILE A 699 31.87 -20.22 14.27
CA ILE A 699 32.79 -21.15 14.94
C ILE A 699 33.76 -21.77 13.93
N VAL A 700 33.28 -22.27 12.78
CA VAL A 700 34.16 -22.80 11.74
C VAL A 700 35.12 -21.73 11.24
N CYS A 701 34.65 -20.53 10.95
CA CYS A 701 35.50 -19.41 10.54
C CYS A 701 36.53 -19.01 11.61
N VAL A 702 36.18 -19.04 12.91
CA VAL A 702 37.09 -18.73 14.01
C VAL A 702 38.12 -19.85 14.21
N LEU A 703 37.73 -21.12 14.11
CA LEU A 703 38.66 -22.25 14.17
C LEU A 703 39.60 -22.27 12.96
N SER A 704 39.08 -22.02 11.75
CA SER A 704 39.90 -21.83 10.55
C SER A 704 40.82 -20.61 10.66
N TRP A 705 40.37 -19.50 11.26
CA TRP A 705 41.21 -18.33 11.52
C TRP A 705 42.31 -18.63 12.54
N TYR A 706 41.98 -19.30 13.64
CA TYR A 706 42.94 -19.69 14.67
C TYR A 706 44.03 -20.61 14.11
N HIS A 707 43.62 -21.60 13.30
CA HIS A 707 44.56 -22.48 12.61
C HIS A 707 45.38 -21.77 11.51
N TRP A 708 44.91 -20.62 11.00
CA TRP A 708 45.64 -19.75 10.07
C TRP A 708 46.62 -18.83 10.79
N ASP A 709 46.30 -18.34 11.99
CA ASP A 709 47.19 -17.48 12.79
C ASP A 709 48.39 -18.28 13.34
N ASP A 710 48.21 -19.56 13.64
CA ASP A 710 49.27 -20.55 13.98
C ASP A 710 50.21 -20.90 12.80
N THR A 711 50.17 -20.19 11.67
CA THR A 711 51.05 -20.47 10.51
C THR A 711 52.47 -19.90 10.66
N GLU A 712 53.18 -20.27 11.73
CA GLU A 712 54.65 -20.20 11.78
C GLU A 712 55.29 -20.91 10.56
N TRP A 713 54.59 -21.92 10.01
CA TRP A 713 54.92 -22.60 8.76
C TRP A 713 55.03 -21.69 7.53
N ILE A 714 54.27 -20.59 7.43
CA ILE A 714 54.38 -19.66 6.28
C ILE A 714 55.63 -18.78 6.38
N SER A 715 56.08 -18.46 7.60
CA SER A 715 57.41 -17.88 7.84
C SER A 715 58.51 -18.90 7.55
N ASP A 716 58.39 -20.13 8.04
CA ASP A 716 59.40 -21.19 7.84
C ASP A 716 59.56 -21.57 6.35
N ILE A 717 58.48 -21.64 5.56
CA ILE A 717 58.58 -21.77 4.10
C ILE A 717 59.30 -20.58 3.48
N ARG A 718 58.99 -19.35 3.89
CA ARG A 718 59.61 -18.15 3.34
C ARG A 718 61.11 -18.09 3.64
N ASP A 719 61.51 -18.49 4.85
CA ASP A 719 62.90 -18.52 5.27
C ASP A 719 63.66 -19.69 4.65
N ARG A 720 63.06 -20.89 4.52
CA ARG A 720 63.64 -22.00 3.74
C ARG A 720 63.81 -21.61 2.28
N TYR A 721 62.83 -20.95 1.65
CA TYR A 721 62.94 -20.47 0.28
C TYR A 721 64.03 -19.40 0.14
N GLN A 722 64.13 -18.45 1.08
CA GLN A 722 65.23 -17.48 1.14
C GLN A 722 66.61 -18.14 1.32
N GLN A 723 66.71 -19.19 2.15
CA GLN A 723 67.96 -19.93 2.34
C GLN A 723 68.34 -20.72 1.08
N ILE A 724 67.39 -21.38 0.41
CA ILE A 724 67.61 -22.07 -0.86
C ILE A 724 68.09 -21.09 -1.93
N VAL A 725 67.42 -19.93 -2.09
CA VAL A 725 67.82 -18.90 -3.05
C VAL A 725 69.21 -18.33 -2.74
N LYS A 726 69.56 -18.10 -1.47
CA LYS A 726 70.91 -17.66 -1.05
C LYS A 726 71.97 -18.75 -1.21
N GLY A 727 71.59 -20.02 -1.07
CA GLY A 727 72.45 -21.18 -1.35
C GLY A 727 72.78 -21.27 -2.83
N VAL A 728 71.75 -21.22 -3.69
CA VAL A 728 71.90 -21.23 -5.15
C VAL A 728 72.70 -20.01 -5.64
N SER A 729 72.48 -18.81 -5.08
CA SER A 729 73.28 -17.64 -5.44
C SER A 729 74.75 -17.76 -5.02
N LYS A 730 75.06 -18.39 -3.88
CA LYS A 730 76.45 -18.68 -3.47
C LYS A 730 77.11 -19.73 -4.34
N VAL A 731 76.40 -20.79 -4.72
CA VAL A 731 76.94 -21.83 -5.62
C VAL A 731 77.21 -21.24 -7.01
N ASN A 732 76.29 -20.43 -7.56
CA ASN A 732 76.50 -19.77 -8.85
C ASN A 732 77.69 -18.80 -8.82
N ALA A 733 77.81 -17.97 -7.76
CA ALA A 733 78.95 -17.05 -7.61
C ALA A 733 80.29 -17.80 -7.46
N ALA A 734 80.31 -18.95 -6.79
CA ALA A 734 81.50 -19.81 -6.71
C ALA A 734 81.86 -20.44 -8.06
N MET A 735 80.86 -20.91 -8.83
CA MET A 735 81.06 -21.47 -10.18
C MET A 735 81.52 -20.42 -11.20
N GLU A 736 81.08 -19.17 -11.09
CA GLU A 736 81.60 -18.09 -11.94
C GLU A 736 83.07 -17.75 -11.62
N GLN A 737 83.46 -17.77 -10.33
CA GLN A 737 84.87 -17.62 -9.96
C GLN A 737 85.75 -18.82 -10.40
N THR A 738 85.22 -20.04 -10.46
CA THR A 738 85.99 -21.19 -10.99
C THR A 738 86.10 -21.17 -12.52
N LYS A 739 85.11 -20.64 -13.24
CA LYS A 739 85.14 -20.53 -14.72
C LYS A 739 86.06 -19.43 -15.25
N ALA A 740 86.50 -18.50 -14.42
CA ALA A 740 87.48 -17.47 -14.81
C ALA A 740 88.93 -17.98 -14.88
N VAL A 741 89.20 -19.22 -14.44
CA VAL A 741 90.57 -19.79 -14.33
C VAL A 741 90.63 -21.23 -14.88
N ASN A 742 90.35 -21.43 -16.17
CA ASN A 742 91.04 -22.36 -17.09
C ASN A 742 90.24 -22.56 -18.40
N PRO A 743 90.89 -22.48 -19.59
CA PRO A 743 90.28 -22.87 -20.87
C PRO A 743 90.59 -24.32 -21.27
N LEU A 744 89.72 -24.94 -22.10
CA LEU A 744 89.98 -25.90 -23.21
C LEU A 744 88.98 -27.09 -23.31
N LYS A 745 88.49 -27.34 -24.54
CA LYS A 745 88.20 -28.66 -25.21
C LYS A 745 87.18 -29.64 -24.57
N ASP A 746 86.52 -30.57 -25.28
CA ASP A 746 86.34 -30.86 -26.72
C ASP A 746 85.07 -31.75 -26.92
N THR A 747 84.53 -31.76 -28.15
CA THR A 747 83.82 -32.88 -28.86
C THR A 747 82.55 -33.62 -28.35
N ASP A 748 81.66 -33.85 -29.33
CA ASP A 748 80.82 -35.05 -29.63
C ASP A 748 79.32 -35.20 -29.27
N THR A 749 78.58 -35.55 -30.34
CA THR A 749 77.20 -36.10 -30.51
C THR A 749 77.18 -37.65 -30.39
N PRO A 750 76.06 -38.44 -30.37
CA PRO A 750 74.83 -38.31 -31.20
C PRO A 750 73.47 -38.90 -30.69
N SER A 751 72.46 -38.91 -31.59
CA SER A 751 71.24 -39.78 -31.71
C SER A 751 70.24 -39.92 -30.54
N LYS A 752 68.91 -39.75 -30.67
CA LYS A 752 67.84 -40.30 -31.57
C LYS A 752 67.24 -41.67 -31.17
N ASP A 753 65.94 -41.80 -31.46
CA ASP A 753 64.96 -42.87 -31.16
C ASP A 753 64.34 -42.76 -29.74
N TRP A 754 63.05 -43.01 -29.48
CA TRP A 754 62.09 -43.97 -30.07
C TRP A 754 60.68 -43.38 -30.38
N LEU A 755 59.79 -44.22 -30.92
CA LEU A 755 58.51 -43.92 -31.59
C LEU A 755 57.46 -45.01 -31.24
N LEU A 756 56.17 -44.77 -31.57
CA LEU A 756 55.00 -45.69 -31.52
C LEU A 756 54.36 -45.85 -30.11
N ASP A 757 53.06 -45.57 -29.87
CA ASP A 757 51.79 -46.07 -30.47
C ASP A 757 51.47 -47.50 -29.95
N GLU A 758 50.25 -47.90 -29.54
CA GLU A 758 48.86 -47.37 -29.60
C GLU A 758 48.27 -47.19 -28.16
N GLU A 759 47.02 -46.81 -27.87
CA GLU A 759 45.76 -46.62 -28.65
C GLU A 759 45.11 -45.26 -28.29
#